data_AF-A0A9D2AF52-F1
#
_entry.id   AF-A0A9D2AF52-F1
#
_cell.length_a   1.000
_cell.length_b   1.000
_cell.length_c   1.000
_cell.angle_alpha   90.00
_cell.angle_beta   90.00
_cell.angle_gamma   90.00
#
_symmetry.space_group_name_H-M   'P 1'
#
loop_
_entity.id
_entity.type
_entity.pdbx_description
1 polymer ?
#
loop_
_entity_poly.entity_id
_entity_poly.type
_entity_poly.pdbx_seq_one_letter_code
_entity_poly.pdbx_strand_id
1 'polypeptide(L)'
;MKTGILKNNVEESAPRQTKVEQLGRNTGNLVFWEALDRLFSPEKIPYAQSERLSSCDRVIVTDLIWIRENAEYGYLEKLADKYAIPFIPISVGLQAEKFDPGFRLSANTLRLLKKLEERATLGVRGQFTADVLEKHGVKNLCVIGCPSMYYWNNPEFRIDTKAEPQRASANFKTFFGRLSAAEKHFLSYCAQHDMQFVEQTELPFTQENARDEKFFQYIKSWLDRRSVLPCGYREWCDALNGIDFSLGGRFHGNVIALWNGIRSLFLTTDSRTRELTDFFGLPAMEMQAFDETKPISWYYDRADYTRFNSRYPKLYKNFVNFAQKNGLDLAPAAQPLTFAGPEKQQPSVKKSDIGVHNAVYLSAIARDKNKIAYKFSVEGNLVNYFSNSKPFTVEYDCNTEMLPDSVAVLPFAALLLPLCWLADATLVLPEADEDFCRSLRAVKRGYEEQFPELSFGGKVVAGKVVKNRADHLHRSTLCLYGGGVFSAFSVLSELCFRPLLFSVCGEEQSPAGDKLAEALSLRRSCARTTFRCVLKEEEAERVFLGGMGENRRKNFFTALAPCAHVAPYAFLQNMTDICLPSAEGTEGAEQPRILTAMSFCGCRVRQENCFSQREQILQISENRDFMQALLRSDEAAAKALQRV
;
A
#
# COMPACT_ATOMS: atom_id res chain seq x y z
N MET A 1 2.05 38.53 9.47
CA MET A 1 2.57 38.22 10.81
C MET A 1 3.25 36.86 10.76
N LYS A 2 4.42 36.72 11.37
CA LYS A 2 5.28 35.54 11.30
C LYS A 2 4.92 34.56 12.42
N THR A 3 4.43 33.39 12.05
CA THR A 3 4.07 32.31 12.99
C THR A 3 5.22 31.30 13.08
N GLY A 4 5.72 31.05 14.29
CA GLY A 4 6.67 29.97 14.55
C GLY A 4 5.98 28.71 15.08
N ILE A 5 6.68 27.57 15.03
CA ILE A 5 6.35 26.34 15.75
C ILE A 5 7.57 25.87 16.52
N LEU A 6 7.41 25.69 17.83
CA LEU A 6 8.48 25.16 18.69
C LEU A 6 8.48 23.63 18.60
N LYS A 7 9.47 23.06 17.90
CA LYS A 7 9.66 21.61 17.75
C LYS A 7 11.09 21.28 17.35
N ASN A 8 11.53 20.06 17.61
CA ASN A 8 12.82 19.57 17.11
C ASN A 8 12.86 19.57 15.57
N ASN A 9 14.07 19.71 15.02
CA ASN A 9 14.31 19.43 13.61
C ASN A 9 14.54 17.93 13.44
N VAL A 10 13.83 17.31 12.50
CA VAL A 10 14.03 15.90 12.14
C VAL A 10 14.85 15.87 10.87
N GLU A 11 16.10 15.43 10.97
CA GLU A 11 17.02 15.41 9.84
C GLU A 11 16.77 14.20 8.95
N GLU A 12 16.46 14.41 7.67
CA GLU A 12 16.12 13.31 6.74
C GLU A 12 17.27 12.31 6.56
N SER A 13 18.53 12.78 6.59
CA SER A 13 19.72 11.93 6.45
C SER A 13 20.20 11.29 7.75
N ALA A 14 19.62 11.64 8.90
CA ALA A 14 20.09 11.14 10.18
C ALA A 14 19.79 9.64 10.36
N PRO A 15 20.60 8.92 11.16
CA PRO A 15 20.30 7.54 11.54
C PRO A 15 18.91 7.43 12.20
N ARG A 16 18.28 6.26 12.05
CA ARG A 16 16.92 6.01 12.57
C ARG A 16 16.77 6.36 14.05
N GLN A 17 17.73 5.94 14.88
CA GLN A 17 17.72 6.21 16.32
C GLN A 17 17.70 7.73 16.61
N THR A 18 18.53 8.49 15.90
CA THR A 18 18.55 9.96 16.00
C THR A 18 17.22 10.58 15.58
N LYS A 19 16.59 10.10 14.49
CA LYS A 19 15.26 10.56 14.07
C LYS A 19 14.20 10.30 15.13
N VAL A 20 14.21 9.12 15.76
CA VAL A 20 13.28 8.77 16.84
C VAL A 20 13.47 9.71 18.03
N GLU A 21 14.71 10.01 18.42
CA GLU A 21 15.00 10.97 19.49
C GLU A 21 14.53 12.39 19.15
N GLN A 22 14.79 12.86 17.93
CA GLN A 22 14.28 14.14 17.42
C GLN A 22 12.75 14.19 17.43
N LEU A 23 12.07 13.07 17.15
CA LEU A 23 10.61 12.94 17.25
C LEU A 23 10.10 12.82 18.70
N GLY A 24 10.96 12.93 19.72
CA GLY A 24 10.56 12.80 21.12
C GLY A 24 10.27 11.36 21.54
N ARG A 25 10.94 10.39 20.90
CA ARG A 25 10.78 8.94 21.09
C ARG A 25 9.36 8.42 20.79
N ASN A 26 8.59 9.18 20.01
CA ASN A 26 7.28 8.80 19.54
C ASN A 26 7.06 9.32 18.12
N THR A 27 7.12 8.43 17.13
CA THR A 27 7.01 8.81 15.71
C THR A 27 5.61 9.28 15.32
N GLY A 28 4.60 9.03 16.17
CA GLY A 28 3.27 9.62 16.01
C GLY A 28 3.26 11.15 16.12
N ASN A 29 4.27 11.78 16.73
CA ASN A 29 4.39 13.24 16.74
C ASN A 29 4.54 13.82 15.32
N LEU A 30 5.08 13.03 14.39
CA LEU A 30 5.21 13.42 12.99
C LEU A 30 3.85 13.72 12.35
N VAL A 31 2.85 12.84 12.54
CA VAL A 31 1.50 13.04 11.99
C VAL A 31 0.88 14.34 12.51
N PHE A 32 1.12 14.66 13.77
CA PHE A 32 0.64 15.92 14.34
C PHE A 32 1.39 17.14 13.78
N TRP A 33 2.72 17.07 13.67
CA TRP A 33 3.53 18.16 13.13
C TRP A 33 3.32 18.41 11.64
N GLU A 34 3.14 17.36 10.83
CA GLU A 34 2.84 17.48 9.39
C GLU A 34 1.50 18.19 9.16
N ALA A 35 0.49 17.94 10.00
CA ALA A 35 -0.78 18.65 9.92
C ALA A 35 -0.62 20.15 10.19
N LEU A 36 0.16 20.51 11.21
CA LEU A 36 0.42 21.91 11.54
C LEU A 36 1.29 22.61 10.48
N ASP A 37 2.32 21.92 9.98
CA ASP A 37 3.17 22.40 8.90
C ASP A 37 2.33 22.71 7.65
N ARG A 38 1.42 21.80 7.30
CA ARG A 38 0.50 22.00 6.19
C ARG A 38 -0.49 23.13 6.44
N LEU A 39 -1.15 23.15 7.59
CA LEU A 39 -2.26 24.08 7.87
C LEU A 39 -1.79 25.52 8.04
N PHE A 40 -0.60 25.75 8.60
CA PHE A 40 -0.15 27.10 8.99
C PHE A 40 1.18 27.52 8.35
N SER A 41 1.91 26.61 7.71
CA SER A 41 3.28 26.85 7.18
C SER A 41 4.18 27.64 8.16
N PRO A 42 4.25 27.25 9.44
CA PRO A 42 5.00 27.99 10.45
C PRO A 42 6.51 27.86 10.25
N GLU A 43 7.27 28.85 10.72
CA GLU A 43 8.72 28.73 10.83
C GLU A 43 9.07 27.68 11.90
N LYS A 44 9.84 26.66 11.51
CA LYS A 44 10.30 25.61 12.42
C LYS A 44 11.40 26.16 13.33
N ILE A 45 11.16 26.15 14.64
CA ILE A 45 12.09 26.64 15.66
C ILE A 45 12.52 25.45 16.53
N PRO A 46 13.73 24.91 16.31
CA PRO A 46 14.33 23.94 17.21
C PRO A 46 14.42 24.46 18.65
N TYR A 47 14.19 23.61 19.64
CA TYR A 47 14.37 23.97 21.04
C TYR A 47 15.77 24.53 21.35
N ALA A 48 16.79 24.00 20.66
CA ALA A 48 18.18 24.46 20.74
C ALA A 48 18.41 25.85 20.11
N GLN A 49 17.48 26.35 19.29
CA GLN A 49 17.54 27.63 18.59
C GLN A 49 16.41 28.57 19.05
N SER A 50 16.05 28.50 20.34
CA SER A 50 14.93 29.26 20.91
C SER A 50 15.11 30.78 20.83
N GLU A 51 16.32 31.30 20.57
CA GLU A 51 16.58 32.70 20.26
C GLU A 51 15.83 33.20 19.02
N ARG A 52 15.52 32.32 18.06
CA ARG A 52 14.75 32.65 16.85
C ARG A 52 13.30 33.03 17.14
N LEU A 53 12.78 32.73 18.34
CA LEU A 53 11.46 33.18 18.79
C LEU A 53 11.34 34.71 18.76
N SER A 54 12.43 35.44 18.94
CA SER A 54 12.46 36.91 18.84
C SER A 54 12.04 37.46 17.48
N SER A 55 12.09 36.63 16.43
CA SER A 55 11.69 37.01 15.07
C SER A 55 10.23 36.68 14.74
N CYS A 56 9.50 36.02 15.65
CA CYS A 56 8.11 35.61 15.45
C CYS A 56 7.15 36.58 16.14
N ASP A 57 5.95 36.71 15.57
CA ASP A 57 4.85 37.46 16.19
C ASP A 57 4.05 36.58 17.15
N ARG A 58 4.11 35.25 16.97
CA ARG A 58 3.45 34.22 17.78
C ARG A 58 4.10 32.85 17.56
N VAL A 59 3.89 31.92 18.48
CA VAL A 59 4.44 30.56 18.37
C VAL A 59 3.42 29.49 18.76
N ILE A 60 3.31 28.45 17.92
CA ILE A 60 2.58 27.23 18.22
C ILE A 60 3.43 26.34 19.12
N VAL A 61 2.84 25.83 20.21
CA VAL A 61 3.50 24.88 21.13
C VAL A 61 2.72 23.59 21.30
N THR A 62 3.46 22.50 21.44
CA THR A 62 2.93 21.12 21.34
C THR A 62 3.31 20.28 22.56
N ASP A 63 4.00 20.86 23.52
CA ASP A 63 4.57 20.23 24.72
C ASP A 63 3.50 19.75 25.71
N LEU A 64 2.31 20.35 25.64
CA LEU A 64 1.21 20.17 26.60
C LEU A 64 0.16 19.13 26.13
N ILE A 65 0.46 18.35 25.09
CA ILE A 65 -0.46 17.35 24.51
C ILE A 65 -0.63 16.07 25.36
N TRP A 66 0.08 15.97 26.48
CA TRP A 66 0.17 14.77 27.34
C TRP A 66 0.54 15.10 28.80
N ILE A 67 -0.15 16.06 29.40
CA ILE A 67 0.07 16.46 30.80
C ILE A 67 -0.26 15.28 31.73
N ARG A 68 0.72 14.81 32.49
CA ARG A 68 0.54 13.84 33.58
C ARG A 68 0.31 14.58 34.90
N GLU A 69 -0.28 13.91 35.88
CA GLU A 69 -0.43 14.50 37.20
C GLU A 69 0.92 14.96 37.75
N ASN A 70 0.93 16.18 38.30
CA ASN A 70 2.11 16.83 38.86
C ASN A 70 3.30 17.04 37.89
N ALA A 71 3.12 16.84 36.57
CA ALA A 71 4.15 17.16 35.59
C ALA A 71 4.47 18.66 35.60
N GLU A 72 5.71 19.02 35.26
CA GLU A 72 6.18 20.40 35.22
C GLU A 72 6.85 20.72 33.90
N TYR A 73 6.65 21.96 33.41
CA TYR A 73 7.12 22.43 32.12
C TYR A 73 7.96 23.71 32.25
N GLY A 74 8.88 23.73 33.23
CA GLY A 74 9.66 24.92 33.57
C GLY A 74 10.47 25.49 32.40
N TYR A 75 10.89 24.67 31.44
CA TYR A 75 11.52 25.14 30.21
C TYR A 75 10.59 26.05 29.39
N LEU A 76 9.35 25.61 29.14
CA LEU A 76 8.36 26.38 28.39
C LEU A 76 7.96 27.65 29.14
N GLU A 77 7.88 27.58 30.48
CA GLU A 77 7.64 28.76 31.30
C GLU A 77 8.74 29.81 31.16
N LYS A 78 10.02 29.41 31.21
CA LYS A 78 11.16 30.31 30.99
C LYS A 78 11.11 30.99 29.61
N LEU A 79 10.67 30.28 28.57
CA LEU A 79 10.49 30.87 27.24
C LEU A 79 9.36 31.89 27.21
N ALA A 80 8.21 31.57 27.81
CA ALA A 80 7.06 32.47 27.89
C ALA A 80 7.37 33.74 28.71
N ASP A 81 8.25 33.65 29.71
CA ASP A 81 8.76 34.81 30.46
C ASP A 81 9.72 35.66 29.64
N LYS A 82 10.59 35.02 28.85
CA LYS A 82 11.62 35.70 28.07
C LYS A 82 11.07 36.43 26.84
N TYR A 83 10.07 35.87 26.16
CA TYR A 83 9.56 36.40 24.90
C TYR A 83 8.11 36.89 25.06
N ALA A 84 7.90 38.19 24.82
CA ALA A 84 6.61 38.86 24.97
C ALA A 84 5.63 38.61 23.80
N ILE A 85 5.55 37.37 23.31
CA ILE A 85 4.67 36.96 22.20
C ILE A 85 3.63 35.94 22.68
N PRO A 86 2.52 35.74 21.95
CA PRO A 86 1.59 34.65 22.24
C PRO A 86 2.23 33.28 21.98
N PHE A 87 2.28 32.47 23.03
CA PHE A 87 2.53 31.03 22.94
C PHE A 87 1.17 30.35 22.91
N ILE A 88 0.88 29.62 21.84
CA ILE A 88 -0.45 29.05 21.55
C ILE A 88 -0.36 27.52 21.67
N PRO A 89 -0.74 26.95 22.82
CA PRO A 89 -0.87 25.51 22.96
C PRO A 89 -1.97 24.99 22.05
N ILE A 90 -1.62 23.97 21.28
CA ILE A 90 -2.56 23.27 20.42
C ILE A 90 -2.80 21.85 20.95
N SER A 91 -4.06 21.51 21.16
CA SER A 91 -4.51 20.20 21.66
C SER A 91 -3.92 19.82 23.03
N VAL A 92 -3.90 20.75 23.99
CA VAL A 92 -3.60 20.45 25.41
C VAL A 92 -4.45 19.24 25.84
N GLY A 93 -3.83 18.26 26.48
CA GLY A 93 -4.49 17.02 26.85
C GLY A 93 -3.94 16.43 28.14
N LEU A 94 -4.84 15.96 28.99
CA LEU A 94 -4.50 15.28 30.25
C LEU A 94 -4.34 13.77 30.03
N GLN A 95 -3.35 13.17 30.68
CA GLN A 95 -3.08 11.74 30.62
C GLN A 95 -3.61 11.06 31.89
N ALA A 96 -4.77 10.42 31.79
CA ALA A 96 -5.34 9.61 32.85
C ALA A 96 -5.83 8.24 32.32
N GLU A 97 -5.96 7.23 33.18
CA GLU A 97 -6.54 5.94 32.78
C GLU A 97 -8.03 6.08 32.44
N LYS A 98 -8.74 6.92 33.20
CA LYS A 98 -10.17 7.22 33.05
C LYS A 98 -10.40 8.72 33.16
N PHE A 99 -11.61 9.17 32.84
CA PHE A 99 -12.02 10.56 33.11
C PHE A 99 -12.12 10.76 34.62
N ASP A 100 -11.11 11.39 35.19
CA ASP A 100 -11.01 11.70 36.60
C ASP A 100 -11.12 13.22 36.83
N PRO A 101 -12.28 13.72 37.31
CA PRO A 101 -12.46 15.13 37.66
C PRO A 101 -11.56 15.61 38.82
N GLY A 102 -10.88 14.70 39.50
CA GLY A 102 -9.90 14.93 40.56
C GLY A 102 -8.46 15.12 40.08
N PHE A 103 -8.22 15.07 38.76
CA PHE A 103 -6.88 15.19 38.17
C PHE A 103 -6.11 16.41 38.69
N ARG A 104 -4.91 16.18 39.24
CA ARG A 104 -4.11 17.22 39.90
C ARG A 104 -3.07 17.85 38.98
N LEU A 105 -3.16 19.16 38.82
CA LEU A 105 -2.13 19.98 38.18
C LEU A 105 -1.12 20.45 39.22
N SER A 106 0.17 20.41 38.89
CA SER A 106 1.18 21.09 39.70
C SER A 106 0.94 22.61 39.67
N ALA A 107 1.32 23.29 40.76
CA ALA A 107 1.22 24.75 40.83
C ALA A 107 2.00 25.45 39.70
N ASN A 108 3.14 24.87 39.29
CA ASN A 108 3.97 25.37 38.19
C ASN A 108 3.25 25.24 36.84
N THR A 109 2.63 24.09 36.54
CA THR A 109 1.89 23.91 35.29
C THR A 109 0.63 24.76 35.24
N LEU A 110 -0.08 24.92 36.37
CA LEU A 110 -1.23 25.83 36.42
C LEU A 110 -0.82 27.29 36.19
N ARG A 111 0.27 27.74 36.82
CA ARG A 111 0.82 29.09 36.60
C ARG A 111 1.22 29.31 35.14
N LEU A 112 1.86 28.32 34.51
CA LEU A 112 2.17 28.37 33.09
C LEU A 112 0.90 28.51 32.24
N LEU A 113 -0.10 27.64 32.43
CA LEU A 113 -1.34 27.68 31.66
C LEU A 113 -2.05 29.03 31.78
N LYS A 114 -2.15 29.60 32.99
CA LYS A 114 -2.70 30.95 33.21
C LYS A 114 -1.91 32.03 32.46
N LYS A 115 -0.57 31.97 32.51
CA LYS A 115 0.28 32.91 31.77
C LYS A 115 0.05 32.84 30.25
N LEU A 116 -0.15 31.63 29.71
CA LEU A 116 -0.42 31.43 28.29
C LEU A 116 -1.81 31.97 27.90
N GLU A 117 -2.81 31.77 28.75
CA GLU A 117 -4.21 32.15 28.48
C GLU A 117 -4.42 33.68 28.39
N GLU A 118 -3.55 34.46 29.05
CA GLU A 118 -3.54 35.93 28.99
C GLU A 118 -3.28 36.47 27.59
N ARG A 119 -2.60 35.69 26.73
CA ARG A 119 -2.14 36.12 25.40
C ARG A 119 -2.66 35.26 24.25
N ALA A 120 -3.24 34.11 24.54
CA ALA A 120 -3.74 33.17 23.55
C ALA A 120 -4.98 32.44 24.06
N THR A 121 -5.90 32.09 23.16
CA THR A 121 -6.90 31.06 23.44
C THR A 121 -6.20 29.71 23.38
N LEU A 122 -6.29 28.90 24.44
CA LEU A 122 -5.64 27.60 24.53
C LEU A 122 -6.50 26.53 23.87
N GLY A 123 -5.94 25.83 22.88
CA GLY A 123 -6.63 24.75 22.21
C GLY A 123 -6.55 23.48 23.04
N VAL A 124 -7.68 22.92 23.47
CA VAL A 124 -7.74 21.68 24.27
C VAL A 124 -8.29 20.52 23.44
N ARG A 125 -7.90 19.31 23.81
CA ARG A 125 -8.19 18.07 23.08
C ARG A 125 -9.65 17.63 23.17
N GLY A 126 -10.34 17.92 24.26
CA GLY A 126 -11.73 17.52 24.47
C GLY A 126 -12.35 18.19 25.68
N GLN A 127 -13.61 17.84 25.93
CA GLN A 127 -14.39 18.45 27.01
C GLN A 127 -13.86 18.10 28.38
N PHE A 128 -13.39 16.86 28.59
CA PHE A 128 -12.82 16.43 29.87
C PHE A 128 -11.62 17.30 30.27
N THR A 129 -10.69 17.51 29.34
CA THR A 129 -9.55 18.41 29.57
C THR A 129 -10.02 19.84 29.84
N ALA A 130 -11.01 20.34 29.10
CA ALA A 130 -11.57 21.68 29.32
C ALA A 130 -12.13 21.84 30.74
N ASP A 131 -12.99 20.91 31.18
CA ASP A 131 -13.66 20.95 32.47
C ASP A 131 -12.66 20.95 33.63
N VAL A 132 -11.61 20.12 33.54
CA VAL A 132 -10.54 20.08 34.56
C VAL A 132 -9.77 21.40 34.59
N LEU A 133 -9.42 21.97 33.44
CA LEU A 133 -8.68 23.23 33.38
C LEU A 133 -9.53 24.41 33.90
N GLU A 134 -10.82 24.47 33.54
CA GLU A 134 -11.77 25.47 34.02
C GLU A 134 -11.96 25.41 35.53
N LYS A 135 -12.06 24.20 36.10
CA LYS A 135 -12.12 23.98 37.55
C LYS A 135 -10.90 24.54 38.29
N HIS A 136 -9.72 24.53 37.65
CA HIS A 136 -8.50 25.13 38.19
C HIS A 136 -8.34 26.62 37.83
N GLY A 137 -9.34 27.19 37.16
CA GLY A 137 -9.45 28.62 36.87
C GLY A 137 -8.77 29.08 35.58
N VAL A 138 -8.47 28.17 34.65
CA VAL A 138 -8.05 28.49 33.28
C VAL A 138 -9.30 28.54 32.40
N LYS A 139 -9.63 29.69 31.84
CA LYS A 139 -10.93 29.98 31.20
C LYS A 139 -10.83 30.31 29.71
N ASN A 140 -9.71 30.80 29.21
CA ASN A 140 -9.56 31.15 27.79
C ASN A 140 -9.23 29.89 26.96
N LEU A 141 -10.20 28.97 26.91
CA LEU A 141 -10.06 27.66 26.28
C LEU A 141 -10.92 27.54 25.02
N CYS A 142 -10.51 26.66 24.11
CA CYS A 142 -11.33 26.21 23.01
C CYS A 142 -11.11 24.72 22.76
N VAL A 143 -12.19 23.93 22.80
CA VAL A 143 -12.12 22.50 22.50
C VAL A 143 -11.97 22.30 20.99
N ILE A 144 -10.80 21.87 20.55
CA ILE A 144 -10.46 21.74 19.13
C ILE A 144 -10.11 20.31 18.72
N GLY A 145 -9.85 19.40 19.66
CA GLY A 145 -9.35 18.08 19.30
C GLY A 145 -7.90 18.11 18.82
N CYS A 146 -7.51 17.08 18.08
CA CYS A 146 -6.19 16.99 17.47
C CYS A 146 -6.21 17.62 16.05
N PRO A 147 -5.32 18.58 15.73
CA PRO A 147 -5.20 19.19 14.41
C PRO A 147 -4.97 18.21 13.27
N SER A 148 -4.47 17.01 13.56
CA SER A 148 -4.28 15.98 12.55
C SER A 148 -5.59 15.56 11.87
N MET A 149 -6.74 15.79 12.51
CA MET A 149 -8.05 15.59 11.88
C MET A 149 -8.47 16.73 10.94
N TYR A 150 -7.79 17.87 10.95
CA TYR A 150 -8.06 18.99 10.04
C TYR A 150 -7.07 19.06 8.86
N TYR A 151 -6.18 18.07 8.73
CA TYR A 151 -5.17 17.99 7.65
C TYR A 151 -5.72 18.29 6.25
N TRP A 152 -6.93 17.79 5.95
CA TRP A 152 -7.57 17.97 4.65
C TRP A 152 -7.96 19.42 4.34
N ASN A 153 -8.05 20.30 5.34
CA ASN A 153 -8.48 21.68 5.19
C ASN A 153 -9.74 21.84 4.32
N ASN A 154 -10.73 20.96 4.50
CA ASN A 154 -11.92 20.90 3.66
C ASN A 154 -13.18 20.85 4.55
N PRO A 155 -14.00 21.92 4.60
CA PRO A 155 -15.22 21.95 5.43
C PRO A 155 -16.25 20.86 5.06
N GLU A 156 -16.24 20.41 3.80
CA GLU A 156 -17.13 19.39 3.26
C GLU A 156 -16.48 18.00 3.24
N PHE A 157 -15.40 17.80 4.01
CA PHE A 157 -14.71 16.52 4.09
C PHE A 157 -15.63 15.42 4.60
N ARG A 158 -15.62 14.28 3.91
CA ARG A 158 -16.37 13.07 4.27
C ARG A 158 -15.51 11.85 4.04
N ILE A 159 -15.68 10.86 4.92
CA ILE A 159 -15.08 9.54 4.80
C ILE A 159 -16.13 8.59 4.21
N ASP A 160 -15.85 8.08 3.02
CA ASP A 160 -16.76 7.22 2.25
C ASP A 160 -16.59 5.73 2.57
N THR A 161 -17.62 4.95 2.22
CA THR A 161 -17.61 3.49 2.28
C THR A 161 -16.79 2.90 1.12
N LYS A 162 -15.79 2.06 1.45
CA LYS A 162 -15.09 1.18 0.49
C LYS A 162 -15.53 -0.28 0.69
N ALA A 163 -15.18 -1.13 -0.28
CA ALA A 163 -15.45 -2.58 -0.26
C ALA A 163 -14.75 -3.30 0.90
N GLU A 164 -15.07 -4.59 1.10
CA GLU A 164 -14.53 -5.41 2.20
C GLU A 164 -12.99 -5.38 2.30
N PRO A 165 -12.44 -5.35 3.52
CA PRO A 165 -11.00 -5.26 3.72
C PRO A 165 -10.32 -6.59 3.38
N GLN A 166 -9.29 -6.55 2.53
CA GLN A 166 -8.47 -7.74 2.25
C GLN A 166 -7.20 -7.78 3.11
N ARG A 167 -6.60 -6.61 3.37
CA ARG A 167 -5.39 -6.48 4.17
C ARG A 167 -5.56 -5.41 5.25
N ALA A 168 -5.32 -5.81 6.49
CA ALA A 168 -5.40 -4.93 7.64
C ALA A 168 -4.01 -4.60 8.19
N SER A 169 -3.87 -3.38 8.71
CA SER A 169 -2.73 -2.94 9.49
C SER A 169 -3.16 -2.69 10.92
N ALA A 170 -2.41 -3.27 11.86
CA ALA A 170 -2.63 -3.14 13.29
C ALA A 170 -1.66 -2.14 13.89
N ASN A 171 -2.07 -1.48 14.97
CA ASN A 171 -1.17 -0.70 15.82
C ASN A 171 -1.57 -0.85 17.29
N PHE A 172 -0.61 -0.69 18.19
CA PHE A 172 -0.82 -0.94 19.61
C PHE A 172 -0.28 0.17 20.49
N LYS A 173 -0.81 0.27 21.71
CA LYS A 173 -0.21 1.14 22.74
C LYS A 173 1.25 0.75 22.94
N THR A 174 2.06 1.65 23.49
CA THR A 174 3.43 1.28 23.91
C THR A 174 3.36 0.02 24.78
N PHE A 175 4.27 -0.94 24.58
CA PHE A 175 4.39 -2.15 25.41
C PHE A 175 4.88 -1.84 26.83
N PHE A 176 4.09 -1.05 27.55
CA PHE A 176 4.33 -0.64 28.92
C PHE A 176 3.46 -1.48 29.86
N GLY A 177 4.09 -2.05 30.88
CA GLY A 177 3.43 -2.90 31.86
C GLY A 177 2.95 -4.24 31.29
N ARG A 178 2.14 -4.94 32.08
CA ARG A 178 1.63 -6.27 31.72
C ARG A 178 0.46 -6.15 30.75
N LEU A 179 0.37 -7.09 29.82
CA LEU A 179 -0.80 -7.22 28.95
C LEU A 179 -2.00 -7.79 29.72
N SER A 180 -3.15 -7.16 29.57
CA SER A 180 -4.44 -7.71 29.95
C SER A 180 -4.86 -8.85 29.01
N ALA A 181 -5.87 -9.63 29.41
CA ALA A 181 -6.39 -10.74 28.58
C ALA A 181 -6.87 -10.24 27.20
N ALA A 182 -7.61 -9.13 27.16
CA ALA A 182 -8.12 -8.57 25.91
C ALA A 182 -6.99 -8.07 24.98
N GLU A 183 -5.91 -7.52 25.55
CA GLU A 183 -4.73 -7.13 24.77
C GLU A 183 -3.99 -8.35 24.20
N LYS A 184 -3.94 -9.46 24.95
CA LYS A 184 -3.40 -10.72 24.42
C LYS A 184 -4.25 -11.26 23.27
N HIS A 185 -5.58 -11.25 23.42
CA HIS A 185 -6.51 -11.65 22.36
C HIS A 185 -6.33 -10.79 21.10
N PHE A 186 -6.23 -9.46 21.26
CA PHE A 186 -5.98 -8.55 20.14
C PHE A 186 -4.67 -8.86 19.40
N LEU A 187 -3.56 -9.06 20.13
CA LEU A 187 -2.27 -9.38 19.52
C LEU A 187 -2.27 -10.76 18.85
N SER A 188 -2.86 -11.78 19.48
CA SER A 188 -3.04 -13.10 18.88
C SER A 188 -3.86 -13.02 17.60
N TYR A 189 -4.95 -12.26 17.61
CA TYR A 189 -5.78 -12.04 16.43
C TYR A 189 -4.99 -11.38 15.29
N CYS A 190 -4.24 -10.33 15.59
CA CYS A 190 -3.41 -9.67 14.58
C CYS A 190 -2.33 -10.60 14.02
N ALA A 191 -1.71 -11.42 14.86
CA ALA A 191 -0.71 -12.42 14.44
C ALA A 191 -1.33 -13.55 13.60
N GLN A 192 -2.50 -14.04 13.98
CA GLN A 192 -3.24 -15.10 13.27
C GLN A 192 -3.65 -14.65 11.86
N HIS A 193 -4.04 -13.39 11.72
CA HIS A 193 -4.38 -12.77 10.43
C HIS A 193 -3.16 -12.19 9.70
N ASP A 194 -1.96 -12.40 10.23
CA ASP A 194 -0.68 -11.97 9.66
C ASP A 194 -0.66 -10.49 9.24
N MET A 195 -1.27 -9.65 10.08
CA MET A 195 -1.43 -8.23 9.82
C MET A 195 -0.07 -7.53 9.82
N GLN A 196 0.06 -6.46 9.04
CA GLN A 196 1.15 -5.51 9.25
C GLN A 196 0.99 -4.87 10.63
N PHE A 197 2.10 -4.57 11.31
CA PHE A 197 2.07 -3.90 12.60
C PHE A 197 2.84 -2.58 12.57
N VAL A 198 2.16 -1.46 12.79
CA VAL A 198 2.79 -0.14 12.78
C VAL A 198 3.08 0.32 14.20
N GLU A 199 4.37 0.37 14.51
CA GLU A 199 4.93 0.82 15.77
C GLU A 199 5.13 2.34 15.80
N GLN A 200 5.12 2.89 17.01
CA GLN A 200 5.37 4.33 17.24
C GLN A 200 6.50 4.61 18.22
N THR A 201 6.95 3.61 18.98
CA THR A 201 7.96 3.74 20.02
C THR A 201 8.97 2.60 19.93
N GLU A 202 10.21 2.82 20.34
CA GLU A 202 11.27 1.79 20.33
C GLU A 202 11.20 0.79 21.49
N LEU A 203 10.18 0.87 22.35
CA LEU A 203 10.05 -0.05 23.48
C LEU A 203 9.66 -1.44 22.99
N PRO A 204 10.54 -2.46 23.15
CA PRO A 204 10.27 -3.78 22.61
C PRO A 204 9.19 -4.49 23.41
N PHE A 205 8.48 -5.41 22.74
CA PHE A 205 7.67 -6.41 23.41
C PHE A 205 8.60 -7.42 24.11
N THR A 206 8.37 -7.64 25.41
CA THR A 206 9.21 -8.50 26.27
C THR A 206 8.41 -9.64 26.91
N GLN A 207 9.14 -10.66 27.38
CA GLN A 207 8.55 -11.77 28.13
C GLN A 207 7.84 -11.30 29.40
N GLU A 208 8.29 -10.20 30.03
CA GLU A 208 7.62 -9.63 31.21
C GLU A 208 6.24 -9.07 30.87
N ASN A 209 6.08 -8.45 29.70
CA ASN A 209 4.77 -7.98 29.24
C ASN A 209 3.80 -9.17 29.09
N ALA A 210 4.29 -10.29 28.57
CA ALA A 210 3.52 -11.49 28.26
C ALA A 210 3.16 -12.34 29.49
N ARG A 211 4.14 -12.60 30.37
CA ARG A 211 4.07 -13.62 31.45
C ARG A 211 3.66 -15.01 30.99
N ASP A 212 3.95 -15.31 29.74
CA ASP A 212 3.69 -16.60 29.11
C ASP A 212 4.72 -16.74 27.98
N GLU A 213 5.61 -17.71 28.12
CA GLU A 213 6.73 -17.90 27.20
C GLU A 213 6.26 -18.29 25.80
N LYS A 214 5.24 -19.15 25.70
CA LYS A 214 4.73 -19.60 24.39
C LYS A 214 4.04 -18.45 23.66
N PHE A 215 3.22 -17.69 24.38
CA PHE A 215 2.60 -16.49 23.85
C PHE A 215 3.66 -15.45 23.43
N PHE A 216 4.67 -15.23 24.27
CA PHE A 216 5.76 -14.31 23.97
C PHE A 216 6.47 -14.68 22.65
N GLN A 217 6.91 -15.93 22.51
CA GLN A 217 7.57 -16.41 21.31
C GLN A 217 6.69 -16.31 20.06
N TYR A 218 5.41 -16.67 20.17
CA TYR A 218 4.46 -16.58 19.07
C TYR A 218 4.28 -15.15 18.56
N ILE A 219 3.99 -14.21 19.45
CA ILE A 219 3.79 -12.79 19.09
C ILE A 219 5.10 -12.16 18.64
N LYS A 220 6.22 -12.45 19.30
CA LYS A 220 7.54 -11.93 18.92
C LYS A 220 7.93 -12.35 17.50
N SER A 221 7.68 -13.61 17.12
CA SER A 221 7.92 -14.12 15.76
C SER A 221 7.09 -13.39 14.69
N TRP A 222 5.86 -13.01 15.01
CA TRP A 222 5.03 -12.19 14.11
C TRP A 222 5.54 -10.75 14.03
N LEU A 223 5.80 -10.10 15.17
CA LEU A 223 6.31 -8.72 15.22
C LEU A 223 7.65 -8.59 14.47
N ASP A 224 8.57 -9.55 14.60
CA ASP A 224 9.86 -9.52 13.91
C ASP A 224 9.72 -9.54 12.37
N ARG A 225 8.61 -10.09 11.85
CA ARG A 225 8.34 -10.15 10.41
C ARG A 225 7.45 -9.02 9.90
N ARG A 226 6.57 -8.48 10.74
CA ARG A 226 5.49 -7.59 10.33
C ARG A 226 5.57 -6.17 10.88
N SER A 227 6.41 -5.92 11.88
CA SER A 227 6.54 -4.61 12.49
C SER A 227 7.32 -3.61 11.65
N VAL A 228 6.78 -2.41 11.52
CA VAL A 228 7.45 -1.24 10.94
C VAL A 228 7.34 -0.08 11.93
N LEU A 229 8.43 0.65 12.15
CA LEU A 229 8.46 1.88 12.96
C LEU A 229 8.93 3.02 12.04
N PRO A 230 7.99 3.70 11.36
CA PRO A 230 8.33 4.72 10.36
C PRO A 230 8.83 6.00 11.03
N CYS A 231 9.89 6.60 10.51
CA CYS A 231 10.53 7.81 11.05
C CYS A 231 10.38 9.04 10.14
N GLY A 232 9.66 8.90 9.02
CA GLY A 232 9.40 9.97 8.06
C GLY A 232 7.99 9.87 7.47
N TYR A 233 7.46 10.98 6.95
CA TYR A 233 6.08 11.03 6.44
C TYR A 233 5.89 10.05 5.27
N ARG A 234 6.86 9.99 4.36
CA ARG A 234 6.85 9.02 3.25
C ARG A 234 6.90 7.58 3.75
N GLU A 235 7.75 7.26 4.73
CA GLU A 235 7.83 5.91 5.32
C GLU A 235 6.49 5.48 5.95
N TRP A 236 5.77 6.43 6.58
CA TRP A 236 4.42 6.17 7.10
C TRP A 236 3.42 5.85 5.99
N CYS A 237 3.44 6.59 4.89
CA CYS A 237 2.59 6.30 3.73
C CYS A 237 2.98 4.97 3.06
N ASP A 238 4.28 4.71 2.91
CA ASP A 238 4.80 3.49 2.28
C ASP A 238 4.46 2.25 3.09
N ALA A 239 4.50 2.34 4.42
CA ALA A 239 4.03 1.29 5.31
C ALA A 239 2.57 0.94 5.00
N LEU A 240 1.73 1.91 4.68
CA LEU A 240 0.30 1.69 4.43
C LEU A 240 -0.01 1.25 2.98
N ASN A 241 0.99 1.10 2.12
CA ASN A 241 0.76 0.66 0.73
C ASN A 241 0.13 -0.74 0.68
N GLY A 242 -1.04 -0.82 0.03
CA GLY A 242 -1.80 -2.07 -0.09
C GLY A 242 -2.52 -2.52 1.19
N ILE A 243 -2.66 -1.62 2.17
CA ILE A 243 -3.55 -1.80 3.32
C ILE A 243 -4.90 -1.17 3.01
N ASP A 244 -5.99 -1.86 3.35
CA ASP A 244 -7.37 -1.40 3.09
C ASP A 244 -8.15 -1.09 4.37
N PHE A 245 -7.59 -1.48 5.53
CA PHE A 245 -8.18 -1.25 6.85
C PHE A 245 -7.10 -1.07 7.92
N SER A 246 -7.32 -0.17 8.87
CA SER A 246 -6.48 -0.05 10.05
C SER A 246 -7.28 -0.29 11.32
N LEU A 247 -6.70 -0.96 12.32
CA LEU A 247 -7.30 -1.06 13.64
C LEU A 247 -6.24 -1.01 14.72
N GLY A 248 -6.52 -0.32 15.83
CA GLY A 248 -5.52 -0.27 16.89
C GLY A 248 -5.67 0.83 17.92
N GLY A 249 -4.78 0.78 18.90
CA GLY A 249 -4.81 1.65 20.08
C GLY A 249 -4.14 3.01 19.93
N ARG A 250 -3.39 3.24 18.84
CA ARG A 250 -2.70 4.51 18.61
C ARG A 250 -3.55 5.43 17.76
N PHE A 251 -3.92 6.56 18.36
CA PHE A 251 -4.65 7.60 17.66
C PHE A 251 -3.97 8.00 16.33
N HIS A 252 -2.69 8.39 16.35
CA HIS A 252 -2.00 8.80 15.11
C HIS A 252 -1.71 7.66 14.14
N GLY A 253 -1.67 6.40 14.59
CA GLY A 253 -1.52 5.25 13.70
C GLY A 253 -2.77 5.02 12.85
N ASN A 254 -3.93 5.28 13.46
CA ASN A 254 -5.20 5.24 12.76
C ASN A 254 -5.46 6.51 11.93
N VAL A 255 -5.02 7.69 12.39
CA VAL A 255 -5.22 8.96 11.66
C VAL A 255 -4.40 9.02 10.37
N ILE A 256 -3.15 8.58 10.38
CA ILE A 256 -2.34 8.54 9.15
C ILE A 256 -2.89 7.54 8.12
N ALA A 257 -3.54 6.46 8.58
CA ALA A 257 -4.33 5.60 7.71
C ALA A 257 -5.51 6.36 7.07
N LEU A 258 -6.22 7.19 7.84
CA LEU A 258 -7.27 8.04 7.27
C LEU A 258 -6.74 9.00 6.21
N TRP A 259 -5.57 9.60 6.43
CA TRP A 259 -4.94 10.50 5.45
C TRP A 259 -4.63 9.80 4.12
N ASN A 260 -4.39 8.50 4.17
CA ASN A 260 -4.15 7.64 3.00
C ASN A 260 -5.44 7.00 2.45
N GLY A 261 -6.61 7.48 2.86
CA GLY A 261 -7.91 6.99 2.38
C GLY A 261 -8.26 5.58 2.85
N ILE A 262 -7.72 5.18 4.01
CA ILE A 262 -7.93 3.88 4.65
C ILE A 262 -8.84 4.10 5.87
N ARG A 263 -9.92 3.31 5.99
CA ARG A 263 -10.82 3.38 7.16
C ARG A 263 -10.13 2.77 8.37
N SER A 264 -10.40 3.33 9.54
CA SER A 264 -9.75 2.92 10.78
C SER A 264 -10.74 2.66 11.90
N LEU A 265 -10.58 1.57 12.64
CA LEU A 265 -11.29 1.36 13.91
C LEU A 265 -10.37 1.68 15.10
N PHE A 266 -10.77 2.64 15.93
CA PHE A 266 -9.97 3.06 17.07
C PHE A 266 -10.25 2.19 18.30
N LEU A 267 -9.21 1.59 18.89
CA LEU A 267 -9.33 0.84 20.14
C LEU A 267 -8.93 1.75 21.31
N THR A 268 -9.85 2.06 22.20
CA THR A 268 -9.57 2.94 23.35
C THR A 268 -9.08 2.13 24.54
N THR A 269 -7.90 2.49 25.06
CA THR A 269 -7.31 1.90 26.28
C THR A 269 -7.12 2.92 27.40
N ASP A 270 -7.10 4.21 27.08
CA ASP A 270 -6.93 5.32 28.03
C ASP A 270 -7.93 6.46 27.73
N SER A 271 -7.99 7.44 28.63
CA SER A 271 -8.85 8.61 28.50
C SER A 271 -8.52 9.48 27.28
N ARG A 272 -7.27 9.51 26.80
CA ARG A 272 -6.86 10.43 25.74
C ARG A 272 -7.38 10.02 24.38
N THR A 273 -7.23 8.74 24.03
CA THR A 273 -7.77 8.24 22.76
C THR A 273 -9.29 8.33 22.80
N ARG A 274 -9.90 7.98 23.93
CA ARG A 274 -11.35 8.08 24.14
C ARG A 274 -11.88 9.50 23.96
N GLU A 275 -11.24 10.48 24.61
CA GLU A 275 -11.62 11.89 24.54
C GLU A 275 -11.61 12.41 23.09
N LEU A 276 -10.58 12.05 22.32
CA LEU A 276 -10.49 12.40 20.90
C LEU A 276 -11.57 11.74 20.07
N THR A 277 -11.78 10.43 20.25
CA THR A 277 -12.80 9.70 19.48
C THR A 277 -14.20 10.20 19.79
N ASP A 278 -14.49 10.55 21.05
CA ASP A 278 -15.78 11.09 21.48
C ASP A 278 -16.03 12.49 20.91
N PHE A 279 -15.01 13.36 20.94
CA PHE A 279 -15.08 14.71 20.40
C PHE A 279 -15.38 14.69 18.89
N PHE A 280 -14.58 13.95 18.11
CA PHE A 280 -14.77 13.87 16.66
C PHE A 280 -15.95 12.98 16.24
N GLY A 281 -16.45 12.11 17.13
CA GLY A 281 -17.44 11.09 16.77
C GLY A 281 -16.85 10.00 15.87
N LEU A 282 -15.58 9.66 16.07
CA LEU A 282 -14.88 8.60 15.33
C LEU A 282 -15.39 7.22 15.76
N PRO A 283 -15.39 6.22 14.86
CA PRO A 283 -15.71 4.85 15.23
C PRO A 283 -14.66 4.29 16.19
N ALA A 284 -15.11 3.93 17.39
CA ALA A 284 -14.24 3.46 18.44
C ALA A 284 -14.87 2.32 19.24
N MET A 285 -14.02 1.48 19.82
CA MET A 285 -14.37 0.36 20.67
C MET A 285 -13.39 0.28 21.84
N GLU A 286 -13.87 -0.12 23.02
CA GLU A 286 -12.96 -0.38 24.14
C GLU A 286 -12.14 -1.64 23.89
N MET A 287 -10.84 -1.62 24.19
CA MET A 287 -9.98 -2.80 24.04
C MET A 287 -10.54 -4.01 24.78
N GLN A 288 -11.17 -3.80 25.94
CA GLN A 288 -11.79 -4.84 26.76
C GLN A 288 -12.99 -5.53 26.07
N ALA A 289 -13.62 -4.86 25.09
CA ALA A 289 -14.73 -5.39 24.31
C ALA A 289 -14.28 -6.09 23.01
N PHE A 290 -12.97 -6.18 22.77
CA PHE A 290 -12.43 -6.90 21.61
C PHE A 290 -12.72 -8.40 21.72
N ASP A 291 -13.23 -8.98 20.63
CA ASP A 291 -13.66 -10.37 20.54
C ASP A 291 -12.94 -11.07 19.37
N GLU A 292 -11.92 -11.86 19.69
CA GLU A 292 -11.10 -12.58 18.71
C GLU A 292 -11.89 -13.60 17.86
N THR A 293 -13.13 -13.95 18.26
CA THR A 293 -14.00 -14.84 17.48
C THR A 293 -14.65 -14.16 16.28
N LYS A 294 -14.62 -12.83 16.20
CA LYS A 294 -15.25 -12.07 15.12
C LYS A 294 -14.34 -11.96 13.89
N PRO A 295 -14.88 -12.12 12.66
CA PRO A 295 -14.11 -11.92 11.45
C PRO A 295 -13.72 -10.45 11.27
N ILE A 296 -12.67 -10.18 10.48
CA ILE A 296 -12.16 -8.83 10.23
C ILE A 296 -13.24 -7.89 9.64
N SER A 297 -14.13 -8.43 8.82
CA SER A 297 -15.27 -7.71 8.23
C SER A 297 -16.19 -7.11 9.29
N TRP A 298 -16.40 -7.80 10.42
CA TRP A 298 -17.23 -7.30 11.53
C TRP A 298 -16.63 -6.07 12.20
N TYR A 299 -15.30 -5.99 12.29
CA TYR A 299 -14.58 -4.82 12.78
C TYR A 299 -14.58 -3.69 11.76
N TYR A 300 -14.48 -4.01 10.47
CA TYR A 300 -14.56 -3.05 9.40
C TYR A 300 -15.94 -2.37 9.31
N ASP A 301 -17.01 -3.14 9.44
CA ASP A 301 -18.39 -2.62 9.47
C ASP A 301 -18.61 -1.66 10.63
N ARG A 302 -17.90 -1.88 11.75
CA ARG A 302 -17.91 -0.98 12.92
C ARG A 302 -17.09 0.28 12.74
N ALA A 303 -16.22 0.34 11.74
CA ALA A 303 -15.53 1.57 11.37
C ALA A 303 -16.48 2.57 10.67
N ASP A 304 -17.71 2.73 11.16
CA ASP A 304 -18.75 3.62 10.63
C ASP A 304 -18.45 5.09 10.95
N TYR A 305 -18.26 5.88 9.89
CA TYR A 305 -17.95 7.31 9.98
C TYR A 305 -19.17 8.21 9.88
N THR A 306 -20.40 7.67 9.86
CA THR A 306 -21.63 8.47 9.78
C THR A 306 -21.67 9.59 10.83
N ARG A 307 -21.34 9.25 12.09
CA ARG A 307 -21.29 10.23 13.18
C ARG A 307 -20.21 11.29 12.97
N PHE A 308 -18.99 10.87 12.59
CA PHE A 308 -17.89 11.78 12.26
C PHE A 308 -18.27 12.74 11.13
N ASN A 309 -18.74 12.20 10.00
CA ASN A 309 -19.13 12.97 8.81
C ASN A 309 -20.22 14.02 9.13
N SER A 310 -21.17 13.69 10.01
CA SER A 310 -22.21 14.64 10.43
C SER A 310 -21.69 15.79 11.30
N ARG A 311 -20.61 15.57 12.06
CA ARG A 311 -20.04 16.53 13.01
C ARG A 311 -18.95 17.39 12.40
N TYR A 312 -18.17 16.82 11.49
CA TYR A 312 -16.93 17.40 10.99
C TYR A 312 -17.06 18.84 10.50
N PRO A 313 -18.06 19.25 9.70
CA PRO A 313 -18.16 20.63 9.22
C PRO A 313 -18.22 21.66 10.35
N LYS A 314 -18.96 21.35 11.43
CA LYS A 314 -19.05 22.22 12.61
C LYS A 314 -17.75 22.25 13.39
N LEU A 315 -17.08 21.10 13.54
CA LEU A 315 -15.80 21.00 14.24
C LEU A 315 -14.70 21.76 13.48
N TYR A 316 -14.64 21.61 12.17
CA TYR A 316 -13.72 22.34 11.30
C TYR A 316 -13.95 23.85 11.40
N LYS A 317 -15.20 24.32 11.34
CA LYS A 317 -15.52 25.75 11.56
C LYS A 317 -15.05 26.25 12.93
N ASN A 318 -15.23 25.45 13.99
CA ASN A 318 -14.74 25.79 15.32
C ASN A 318 -13.20 25.89 15.37
N PHE A 319 -12.49 24.98 14.72
CA PHE A 319 -11.04 25.02 14.59
C PHE A 319 -10.54 26.25 13.82
N VAL A 320 -11.20 26.62 12.71
CA VAL A 320 -10.88 27.84 11.96
C VAL A 320 -11.10 29.09 12.81
N ASN A 321 -12.20 29.16 13.57
CA ASN A 321 -12.45 30.27 14.50
C ASN A 321 -11.38 30.35 15.59
N PHE A 322 -10.96 29.20 16.15
CA PHE A 322 -9.85 29.13 17.09
C PHE A 322 -8.54 29.66 16.49
N ALA A 323 -8.24 29.26 15.26
CA ALA A 323 -7.05 29.72 14.54
C ALA A 323 -7.09 31.25 14.35
N GLN A 324 -8.20 31.79 13.86
CA GLN A 324 -8.42 33.22 13.68
C GLN A 324 -8.27 34.03 14.98
N LYS A 325 -8.86 33.56 16.09
CA LYS A 325 -8.73 34.20 17.41
C LYS A 325 -7.27 34.33 17.88
N ASN A 326 -6.44 33.37 17.50
CA ASN A 326 -5.01 33.36 17.82
C ASN A 326 -4.14 34.00 16.73
N GLY A 327 -4.74 34.57 15.68
CA GLY A 327 -4.02 35.11 14.52
C GLY A 327 -3.27 34.05 13.72
N LEU A 328 -3.67 32.78 13.80
CA LEU A 328 -3.12 31.70 12.98
C LEU A 328 -3.84 31.69 11.63
N ASP A 329 -3.19 32.20 10.60
CA ASP A 329 -3.72 32.21 9.24
C ASP A 329 -3.51 30.84 8.58
N LEU A 330 -4.55 30.31 7.94
CA LEU A 330 -4.42 29.09 7.15
C LEU A 330 -3.49 29.35 5.95
N ALA A 331 -2.55 28.44 5.72
CA ALA A 331 -1.58 28.57 4.66
C ALA A 331 -2.25 28.52 3.27
N PRO A 332 -1.86 29.39 2.31
CA PRO A 332 -2.41 29.34 0.95
C PRO A 332 -2.19 27.99 0.24
N ALA A 333 -1.10 27.29 0.58
CA ALA A 333 -0.79 25.96 0.06
C ALA A 333 -1.68 24.85 0.65
N ALA A 334 -2.44 25.13 1.71
CA ALA A 334 -3.31 24.16 2.37
C ALA A 334 -4.62 23.93 1.61
N GLN A 335 -4.60 23.74 0.29
CA GLN A 335 -5.81 23.56 -0.51
C GLN A 335 -6.70 22.40 0.01
N PRO A 336 -8.04 22.46 -0.11
CA PRO A 336 -8.91 21.38 0.34
C PRO A 336 -8.55 20.02 -0.27
N LEU A 337 -8.51 18.97 0.55
CA LEU A 337 -8.27 17.58 0.14
C LEU A 337 -9.54 16.74 0.33
N THR A 338 -9.61 15.59 -0.36
CA THR A 338 -10.69 14.61 -0.19
C THR A 338 -10.19 13.39 0.59
N PHE A 339 -11.09 12.47 0.95
CA PHE A 339 -10.69 11.24 1.64
C PHE A 339 -9.83 10.31 0.77
N ALA A 340 -9.92 10.40 -0.56
CA ALA A 340 -9.00 9.72 -1.45
C ALA A 340 -7.57 10.32 -1.43
N GLY A 341 -7.35 11.40 -0.68
CA GLY A 341 -6.12 12.19 -0.63
C GLY A 341 -6.26 13.50 -1.40
N PRO A 342 -5.14 14.21 -1.66
CA PRO A 342 -5.11 15.11 -2.81
C PRO A 342 -5.61 14.30 -4.01
N GLU A 343 -6.41 14.91 -4.89
CA GLU A 343 -6.26 14.52 -6.28
C GLU A 343 -4.76 14.57 -6.51
N LYS A 344 -4.10 13.42 -6.65
CA LYS A 344 -2.75 13.40 -7.22
C LYS A 344 -2.92 14.31 -8.42
N GLN A 345 -2.23 15.44 -8.45
CA GLN A 345 -2.13 16.22 -9.67
C GLN A 345 -1.65 15.18 -10.67
N GLN A 346 -2.58 14.66 -11.45
CA GLN A 346 -2.24 13.97 -12.65
C GLN A 346 -1.42 15.03 -13.35
N PRO A 347 -0.15 14.77 -13.73
CA PRO A 347 0.41 15.56 -14.79
C PRO A 347 -0.67 15.61 -15.86
N SER A 348 -0.93 16.78 -16.43
CA SER A 348 -1.88 16.96 -17.51
C SER A 348 -1.44 16.06 -18.68
N VAL A 349 -1.82 14.79 -18.61
CA VAL A 349 -1.61 13.79 -19.62
C VAL A 349 -2.87 13.84 -20.43
N LYS A 350 -2.70 14.20 -21.70
CA LYS A 350 -3.78 14.20 -22.69
C LYS A 350 -4.60 12.93 -22.48
N LYS A 351 -5.85 13.06 -22.03
CA LYS A 351 -6.86 12.08 -22.42
C LYS A 351 -6.74 12.03 -23.92
N SER A 352 -6.35 10.89 -24.46
CA SER A 352 -6.50 10.68 -25.89
C SER A 352 -8.01 10.87 -26.15
N ASP A 353 -8.37 11.67 -27.15
CA ASP A 353 -9.77 11.93 -27.55
C ASP A 353 -10.43 10.67 -28.17
N ILE A 354 -10.19 9.51 -27.58
CA ILE A 354 -10.78 8.24 -27.94
C ILE A 354 -12.17 8.26 -27.29
N GLY A 355 -13.18 8.63 -28.08
CA GLY A 355 -14.55 8.91 -27.66
C GLY A 355 -15.18 7.93 -26.67
N VAL A 356 -16.23 8.40 -26.01
CA VAL A 356 -17.00 7.67 -24.99
C VAL A 356 -17.59 6.39 -25.58
N HIS A 357 -17.49 5.26 -24.86
CA HIS A 357 -17.98 3.90 -25.17
C HIS A 357 -17.03 2.96 -25.95
N ASN A 358 -15.81 2.72 -25.45
CA ASN A 358 -14.96 1.62 -25.93
C ASN A 358 -15.23 0.32 -25.16
N ALA A 359 -15.38 -0.79 -25.88
CA ALA A 359 -15.53 -2.11 -25.27
C ALA A 359 -15.01 -3.23 -26.18
N VAL A 360 -14.60 -4.34 -25.57
CA VAL A 360 -14.28 -5.58 -26.26
C VAL A 360 -15.11 -6.70 -25.67
N TYR A 361 -15.84 -7.42 -26.52
CA TYR A 361 -16.72 -8.51 -26.09
C TYR A 361 -16.18 -9.83 -26.61
N LEU A 362 -15.80 -10.73 -25.71
CA LEU A 362 -15.54 -12.11 -26.09
C LEU A 362 -16.87 -12.85 -26.28
N SER A 363 -17.18 -13.21 -27.52
CA SER A 363 -18.45 -13.85 -27.88
C SER A 363 -18.40 -15.38 -27.79
N ALA A 364 -17.25 -15.99 -28.11
CA ALA A 364 -17.07 -17.44 -28.02
C ALA A 364 -15.58 -17.84 -27.96
N ILE A 365 -15.32 -18.96 -27.31
CA ILE A 365 -14.05 -19.69 -27.32
C ILE A 365 -14.29 -21.00 -28.07
N ALA A 366 -13.79 -21.10 -29.30
CA ALA A 366 -13.88 -22.33 -30.09
C ALA A 366 -12.67 -23.22 -29.83
N ARG A 367 -12.88 -24.53 -29.72
CA ARG A 367 -11.83 -25.53 -29.52
C ARG A 367 -11.89 -26.56 -30.62
N ASP A 368 -10.72 -26.93 -31.14
CA ASP A 368 -10.53 -28.06 -32.04
C ASP A 368 -9.29 -28.81 -31.58
N LYS A 369 -9.49 -29.95 -30.91
CA LYS A 369 -8.44 -30.78 -30.30
C LYS A 369 -7.48 -29.95 -29.43
N ASN A 370 -6.32 -29.59 -29.96
CA ASN A 370 -5.26 -28.88 -29.27
C ASN A 370 -5.24 -27.37 -29.54
N LYS A 371 -6.17 -26.85 -30.36
CA LYS A 371 -6.22 -25.45 -30.79
C LYS A 371 -7.44 -24.73 -30.21
N ILE A 372 -7.20 -23.54 -29.67
CA ILE A 372 -8.21 -22.60 -29.16
C ILE A 372 -8.26 -21.40 -30.11
N ALA A 373 -9.47 -20.96 -30.47
CA ALA A 373 -9.71 -19.77 -31.29
C ALA A 373 -10.72 -18.84 -30.62
N TYR A 374 -10.42 -17.55 -30.58
CA TYR A 374 -11.26 -16.54 -29.91
C TYR A 374 -12.10 -15.76 -30.92
N LYS A 375 -13.42 -15.71 -30.71
CA LYS A 375 -14.33 -14.85 -31.47
C LYS A 375 -14.74 -13.68 -30.60
N PHE A 376 -14.43 -12.46 -31.02
CA PHE A 376 -14.72 -11.26 -30.26
C PHE A 376 -15.15 -10.11 -31.18
N SER A 377 -15.86 -9.14 -30.62
CA SER A 377 -16.18 -7.86 -31.26
C SER A 377 -15.54 -6.72 -30.49
N VAL A 378 -15.26 -5.63 -31.20
CA VAL A 378 -14.66 -4.42 -30.65
C VAL A 378 -15.56 -3.24 -31.00
N GLU A 379 -15.84 -2.40 -30.01
CA GLU A 379 -16.67 -1.21 -30.14
C GLU A 379 -15.86 0.06 -29.90
N GLY A 380 -16.36 1.16 -30.48
CA GLY A 380 -15.76 2.48 -30.37
C GLY A 380 -14.48 2.63 -31.18
N ASN A 381 -13.67 3.61 -30.79
CA ASN A 381 -12.43 3.94 -31.50
C ASN A 381 -11.32 2.90 -31.25
N LEU A 382 -11.54 1.96 -30.33
CA LEU A 382 -10.61 0.88 -30.04
C LEU A 382 -10.35 -0.02 -31.25
N VAL A 383 -11.33 -0.14 -32.17
CA VAL A 383 -11.22 -0.90 -33.43
C VAL A 383 -9.96 -0.53 -34.23
N ASN A 384 -9.51 0.72 -34.15
CA ASN A 384 -8.35 1.19 -34.89
C ASN A 384 -7.04 0.48 -34.48
N TYR A 385 -6.96 -0.04 -33.26
CA TYR A 385 -5.78 -0.72 -32.72
C TYR A 385 -5.82 -2.25 -32.92
N PHE A 386 -6.89 -2.79 -33.50
CA PHE A 386 -6.98 -4.21 -33.82
C PHE A 386 -6.58 -4.47 -35.27
N SER A 387 -5.95 -5.61 -35.49
CA SER A 387 -5.57 -6.11 -36.81
C SER A 387 -6.52 -7.23 -37.24
N ASN A 388 -6.90 -7.21 -38.52
CA ASN A 388 -7.68 -8.28 -39.16
C ASN A 388 -6.81 -9.25 -39.96
N SER A 389 -5.48 -9.23 -39.74
CA SER A 389 -4.53 -10.01 -40.55
C SER A 389 -4.62 -11.51 -40.29
N LYS A 390 -4.81 -11.93 -39.03
CA LYS A 390 -4.97 -13.32 -38.61
C LYS A 390 -5.94 -13.41 -37.42
N PRO A 391 -6.73 -14.50 -37.31
CA PRO A 391 -7.54 -14.75 -36.12
C PRO A 391 -6.64 -14.99 -34.89
N PHE A 392 -7.13 -14.63 -33.69
CA PHE A 392 -6.42 -14.97 -32.46
C PHE A 392 -6.62 -16.46 -32.13
N THR A 393 -5.54 -17.23 -32.22
CA THR A 393 -5.51 -18.64 -31.88
C THR A 393 -4.33 -18.98 -30.98
N VAL A 394 -4.51 -20.00 -30.15
CA VAL A 394 -3.44 -20.63 -29.35
C VAL A 394 -3.51 -22.14 -29.54
N GLU A 395 -2.39 -22.76 -29.88
CA GLU A 395 -2.25 -24.19 -30.06
C GLU A 395 -1.28 -24.75 -29.02
N TYR A 396 -1.70 -25.82 -28.34
CA TYR A 396 -0.93 -26.55 -27.34
C TYR A 396 -0.49 -27.91 -27.89
N ASP A 397 0.38 -28.61 -27.17
CA ASP A 397 0.77 -30.00 -27.45
C ASP A 397 -0.12 -31.05 -26.74
N CYS A 398 -1.20 -30.61 -26.10
CA CYS A 398 -2.18 -31.46 -25.42
C CYS A 398 -3.62 -31.16 -25.88
N ASN A 399 -4.54 -32.10 -25.64
CA ASN A 399 -5.96 -31.91 -25.96
C ASN A 399 -6.58 -30.87 -25.00
N THR A 400 -7.23 -29.85 -25.56
CA THR A 400 -7.86 -28.72 -24.86
C THR A 400 -9.37 -28.84 -24.70
N GLU A 401 -10.01 -29.89 -25.21
CA GLU A 401 -11.47 -30.06 -25.20
C GLU A 401 -12.07 -30.06 -23.79
N MET A 402 -11.33 -30.56 -22.80
CA MET A 402 -11.76 -30.62 -21.38
C MET A 402 -11.48 -29.33 -20.60
N LEU A 403 -10.87 -28.32 -21.23
CA LEU A 403 -10.50 -27.08 -20.56
C LEU A 403 -11.72 -26.18 -20.31
N PRO A 404 -12.00 -25.73 -19.08
CA PRO A 404 -13.10 -24.79 -18.81
C PRO A 404 -12.93 -23.46 -19.57
N ASP A 405 -14.03 -22.83 -20.01
CA ASP A 405 -13.98 -21.50 -20.66
C ASP A 405 -13.35 -20.47 -19.73
N SER A 406 -13.61 -20.57 -18.43
CA SER A 406 -13.03 -19.71 -17.39
C SER A 406 -11.50 -19.75 -17.33
N VAL A 407 -10.86 -20.82 -17.80
CA VAL A 407 -9.39 -20.94 -17.88
C VAL A 407 -8.90 -20.63 -19.30
N ALA A 408 -9.63 -21.11 -20.32
CA ALA A 408 -9.31 -20.86 -21.72
C ALA A 408 -9.32 -19.37 -22.08
N VAL A 409 -10.04 -18.53 -21.33
CA VAL A 409 -10.12 -17.07 -21.57
C VAL A 409 -8.84 -16.30 -21.22
N LEU A 410 -7.96 -16.85 -20.39
CA LEU A 410 -6.82 -16.11 -19.82
C LEU A 410 -5.85 -15.55 -20.88
N PRO A 411 -5.43 -16.32 -21.91
CA PRO A 411 -4.57 -15.78 -22.97
C PRO A 411 -5.22 -14.60 -23.71
N PHE A 412 -6.54 -14.67 -23.91
CA PHE A 412 -7.31 -13.59 -24.52
C PHE A 412 -7.36 -12.35 -23.65
N ALA A 413 -7.76 -12.51 -22.39
CA ALA A 413 -7.90 -11.40 -21.47
C ALA A 413 -6.56 -10.69 -21.25
N ALA A 414 -5.51 -11.43 -20.94
CA ALA A 414 -4.19 -10.87 -20.61
C ALA A 414 -3.58 -10.02 -21.73
N LEU A 415 -3.81 -10.37 -23.00
CA LEU A 415 -3.37 -9.58 -24.15
C LEU A 415 -4.07 -8.22 -24.22
N LEU A 416 -5.36 -8.18 -23.88
CA LEU A 416 -6.19 -6.99 -24.07
C LEU A 416 -6.22 -6.06 -22.86
N LEU A 417 -5.85 -6.55 -21.68
CA LEU A 417 -5.85 -5.77 -20.43
C LEU A 417 -5.09 -4.43 -20.55
N PRO A 418 -3.82 -4.38 -21.01
CA PRO A 418 -3.08 -3.12 -21.01
C PRO A 418 -3.70 -2.09 -21.95
N LEU A 419 -4.17 -2.53 -23.12
CA LEU A 419 -4.85 -1.66 -24.09
C LEU A 419 -6.18 -1.16 -23.53
N CYS A 420 -6.99 -2.05 -22.93
CA CYS A 420 -8.27 -1.66 -22.34
C CYS A 420 -8.09 -0.67 -21.18
N TRP A 421 -7.04 -0.83 -20.37
CA TRP A 421 -6.75 0.11 -19.29
C TRP A 421 -6.34 1.48 -19.82
N LEU A 422 -5.46 1.56 -20.82
CA LEU A 422 -5.04 2.85 -21.39
C LEU A 422 -6.14 3.56 -22.19
N ALA A 423 -7.05 2.81 -22.80
CA ALA A 423 -8.15 3.36 -23.58
C ALA A 423 -9.46 3.55 -22.79
N ASP A 424 -9.42 3.39 -21.47
CA ASP A 424 -10.58 3.41 -20.57
C ASP A 424 -11.75 2.53 -21.07
N ALA A 425 -11.42 1.35 -21.60
CA ALA A 425 -12.36 0.44 -22.24
C ALA A 425 -12.88 -0.66 -21.31
N THR A 426 -14.07 -1.19 -21.61
CA THR A 426 -14.63 -2.34 -20.91
C THR A 426 -14.30 -3.65 -21.63
N LEU A 427 -13.58 -4.56 -20.98
CA LEU A 427 -13.38 -5.93 -21.45
C LEU A 427 -14.47 -6.84 -20.87
N VAL A 428 -15.35 -7.36 -21.71
CA VAL A 428 -16.46 -8.22 -21.33
C VAL A 428 -16.14 -9.67 -21.68
N LEU A 429 -16.15 -10.52 -20.66
CA LEU A 429 -15.84 -11.95 -20.73
C LEU A 429 -17.07 -12.77 -20.30
N PRO A 430 -17.44 -13.85 -20.99
CA PRO A 430 -18.56 -14.70 -20.58
C PRO A 430 -18.32 -15.33 -19.20
N GLU A 431 -17.16 -15.95 -19.02
CA GLU A 431 -16.69 -16.43 -17.73
C GLU A 431 -15.17 -16.32 -17.58
N ALA A 432 -14.69 -16.26 -16.34
CA ALA A 432 -13.27 -16.14 -16.02
C ALA A 432 -12.92 -16.82 -14.69
N ASP A 433 -11.65 -17.21 -14.56
CA ASP A 433 -11.12 -17.83 -13.35
C ASP A 433 -11.14 -16.84 -12.16
N GLU A 434 -11.52 -17.35 -10.99
CA GLU A 434 -11.64 -16.56 -9.77
C GLU A 434 -10.31 -15.95 -9.33
N ASP A 435 -9.21 -16.72 -9.36
CA ASP A 435 -7.90 -16.21 -8.93
C ASP A 435 -7.40 -15.16 -9.92
N PHE A 436 -7.62 -15.39 -11.23
CA PHE A 436 -7.32 -14.41 -12.26
C PHE A 436 -8.07 -13.10 -12.00
N CYS A 437 -9.41 -13.14 -11.82
CA CYS A 437 -10.20 -11.95 -11.51
C CYS A 437 -9.72 -11.22 -10.24
N ARG A 438 -9.37 -11.96 -9.18
CA ARG A 438 -8.84 -11.38 -7.93
C ARG A 438 -7.49 -10.70 -8.15
N SER A 439 -6.63 -11.25 -9.02
CA SER A 439 -5.32 -10.70 -9.32
C SER A 439 -5.33 -9.42 -10.17
N LEU A 440 -6.38 -9.19 -10.97
CA LEU A 440 -6.43 -8.08 -11.94
C LEU A 440 -6.11 -6.71 -11.33
N ARG A 441 -6.54 -6.45 -10.09
CA ARG A 441 -6.22 -5.19 -9.38
C ARG A 441 -4.73 -5.06 -9.07
N ALA A 442 -4.09 -6.14 -8.64
CA ALA A 442 -2.67 -6.15 -8.33
C ALA A 442 -1.83 -6.03 -9.61
N VAL A 443 -2.23 -6.73 -10.68
CA VAL A 443 -1.59 -6.62 -12.00
C VAL A 443 -1.70 -5.17 -12.54
N LYS A 444 -2.91 -4.59 -12.50
CA LYS A 444 -3.14 -3.19 -12.92
C LYS A 444 -2.31 -2.20 -12.09
N ARG A 445 -2.26 -2.39 -10.77
CA ARG A 445 -1.43 -1.56 -9.88
C ARG A 445 0.05 -1.66 -10.23
N GLY A 446 0.55 -2.85 -10.59
CA GLY A 446 1.93 -3.01 -11.04
C GLY A 446 2.24 -2.16 -12.29
N TYR A 447 1.30 -2.06 -13.23
CA TYR A 447 1.41 -1.14 -14.36
C TYR A 447 1.37 0.34 -13.93
N GLU A 448 0.45 0.72 -13.03
CA GLU A 448 0.34 2.10 -12.51
C GLU A 448 1.60 2.55 -11.76
N GLU A 449 2.23 1.66 -10.99
CA GLU A 449 3.48 1.91 -10.27
C GLU A 449 4.67 2.02 -11.22
N GLN A 450 4.73 1.17 -12.24
CA GLN A 450 5.82 1.16 -13.21
C GLN A 450 5.76 2.33 -14.21
N PHE A 451 4.55 2.77 -14.52
CA PHE A 451 4.26 3.80 -15.52
C PHE A 451 3.41 4.91 -14.91
N PRO A 452 3.91 5.64 -13.90
CA PRO A 452 3.16 6.68 -13.20
C PRO A 452 2.75 7.86 -14.10
N GLU A 453 3.39 8.00 -15.26
CA GLU A 453 3.06 8.98 -16.29
C GLU A 453 1.86 8.58 -17.16
N LEU A 454 1.34 7.35 -17.06
CA LEU A 454 0.21 6.87 -17.84
C LEU A 454 -1.07 6.82 -16.99
N SER A 455 -2.22 7.00 -17.64
CA SER A 455 -3.52 6.85 -16.99
C SER A 455 -4.11 5.48 -17.30
N PHE A 456 -4.41 4.71 -16.26
CA PHE A 456 -5.00 3.38 -16.38
C PHE A 456 -6.46 3.41 -15.92
N GLY A 457 -7.38 3.54 -16.86
CA GLY A 457 -8.82 3.38 -16.68
C GLY A 457 -9.26 1.94 -16.92
N GLY A 458 -10.42 1.77 -17.52
CA GLY A 458 -10.93 0.51 -18.03
C GLY A 458 -11.34 -0.48 -16.94
N LYS A 459 -12.22 -1.40 -17.29
CA LYS A 459 -12.73 -2.42 -16.37
C LYS A 459 -12.93 -3.74 -17.06
N VAL A 460 -12.87 -4.82 -16.28
CA VAL A 460 -13.20 -6.17 -16.74
C VAL A 460 -14.54 -6.57 -16.14
N VAL A 461 -15.43 -7.06 -16.97
CA VAL A 461 -16.74 -7.59 -16.57
C VAL A 461 -16.79 -9.05 -16.97
N ALA A 462 -16.71 -9.95 -15.99
CA ALA A 462 -16.94 -11.38 -16.20
C ALA A 462 -18.40 -11.72 -15.89
N GLY A 463 -19.12 -12.32 -16.84
CA GLY A 463 -20.51 -12.74 -16.64
C GLY A 463 -20.65 -13.80 -15.55
N LYS A 464 -19.68 -14.70 -15.46
CA LYS A 464 -19.55 -15.72 -14.41
C LYS A 464 -18.10 -15.85 -13.95
N VAL A 465 -17.91 -15.96 -12.64
CA VAL A 465 -16.59 -16.20 -12.05
C VAL A 465 -16.53 -17.63 -11.53
N VAL A 466 -15.50 -18.39 -11.94
CA VAL A 466 -15.38 -19.83 -11.66
C VAL A 466 -14.10 -20.12 -10.92
N LYS A 467 -14.17 -20.83 -9.80
CA LYS A 467 -12.99 -21.26 -9.05
C LYS A 467 -12.40 -22.52 -9.66
N ASN A 468 -11.22 -22.40 -10.28
CA ASN A 468 -10.42 -23.55 -10.73
C ASN A 468 -9.28 -23.80 -9.72
N ARG A 469 -8.88 -25.07 -9.55
CA ARG A 469 -7.83 -25.46 -8.61
C ARG A 469 -6.92 -26.50 -9.22
N ALA A 470 -5.61 -26.30 -9.07
CA ALA A 470 -4.62 -27.35 -9.15
C ALA A 470 -4.71 -28.24 -7.91
N ASP A 471 -4.50 -29.53 -8.10
CA ASP A 471 -4.30 -30.51 -7.05
C ASP A 471 -2.85 -30.42 -6.54
N HIS A 472 -2.72 -30.02 -5.28
CA HIS A 472 -1.44 -29.84 -4.60
C HIS A 472 -0.90 -31.10 -3.92
N LEU A 473 -1.55 -32.26 -4.09
CA LEU A 473 -1.04 -33.54 -3.56
C LEU A 473 0.34 -33.89 -4.13
N HIS A 474 0.61 -33.49 -5.37
CA HIS A 474 1.89 -33.68 -6.03
C HIS A 474 2.39 -32.35 -6.62
N ARG A 475 3.47 -31.83 -6.05
CA ARG A 475 4.10 -30.60 -6.52
C ARG A 475 4.71 -30.81 -7.91
N SER A 476 4.38 -29.94 -8.85
CA SER A 476 4.84 -29.96 -10.24
C SER A 476 5.23 -28.55 -10.67
N THR A 477 6.48 -28.40 -11.11
CA THR A 477 7.04 -27.10 -11.50
C THR A 477 7.10 -26.98 -13.02
N LEU A 478 6.66 -25.83 -13.51
CA LEU A 478 6.80 -25.39 -14.90
C LEU A 478 7.65 -24.12 -14.93
N CYS A 479 8.72 -24.12 -15.73
CA CYS A 479 9.57 -22.95 -15.98
C CYS A 479 9.27 -22.38 -17.36
N LEU A 480 8.89 -21.10 -17.41
CA LEU A 480 8.73 -20.40 -18.67
C LEU A 480 10.11 -20.15 -19.29
N TYR A 481 10.31 -20.59 -20.53
CA TYR A 481 11.59 -20.55 -21.21
C TYR A 481 11.48 -19.88 -22.58
N GLY A 482 12.04 -18.66 -22.67
CA GLY A 482 12.13 -17.87 -23.89
C GLY A 482 13.52 -17.88 -24.54
N GLY A 483 14.48 -18.60 -23.95
CA GLY A 483 15.90 -18.55 -24.33
C GLY A 483 16.69 -17.48 -23.57
N GLY A 484 18.02 -17.56 -23.65
CA GLY A 484 18.94 -16.64 -22.98
C GLY A 484 19.18 -16.93 -21.50
N VAL A 485 20.04 -16.11 -20.88
CA VAL A 485 20.61 -16.37 -19.54
C VAL A 485 19.58 -16.33 -18.42
N PHE A 486 18.62 -15.39 -18.45
CA PHE A 486 17.63 -15.23 -17.38
C PHE A 486 16.68 -16.43 -17.27
N SER A 487 16.22 -16.96 -18.41
CA SER A 487 15.36 -18.14 -18.42
C SER A 487 16.15 -19.42 -18.11
N ALA A 488 17.43 -19.48 -18.53
CA ALA A 488 18.33 -20.57 -18.16
C ALA A 488 18.60 -20.62 -16.65
N PHE A 489 18.80 -19.47 -16.00
CA PHE A 489 18.97 -19.42 -14.56
C PHE A 489 17.74 -19.97 -13.82
N SER A 490 16.52 -19.56 -14.22
CA SER A 490 15.29 -20.11 -13.63
C SER A 490 15.16 -21.63 -13.82
N VAL A 491 15.66 -22.20 -14.92
CA VAL A 491 15.70 -23.66 -15.10
C VAL A 491 16.72 -24.30 -14.17
N LEU A 492 17.92 -23.72 -14.03
CA LEU A 492 18.96 -24.20 -13.14
C LEU A 492 18.50 -24.23 -11.68
N SER A 493 17.88 -23.15 -11.20
CA SER A 493 17.37 -23.02 -9.83
C SER A 493 16.31 -24.08 -9.50
N GLU A 494 15.56 -24.53 -10.50
CA GLU A 494 14.48 -25.50 -10.34
C GLU A 494 14.88 -26.93 -10.70
N LEU A 495 16.12 -27.16 -11.14
CA LEU A 495 16.55 -28.42 -11.74
C LEU A 495 16.32 -29.64 -10.82
N CYS A 496 16.45 -29.46 -9.50
CA CYS A 496 16.19 -30.51 -8.51
C CYS A 496 14.74 -30.99 -8.48
N PHE A 497 13.79 -30.17 -8.93
CA PHE A 497 12.37 -30.50 -9.06
C PHE A 497 12.00 -31.05 -10.45
N ARG A 498 12.99 -31.24 -11.34
CA ARG A 498 12.81 -31.70 -12.74
C ARG A 498 11.71 -30.90 -13.46
N PRO A 499 11.89 -29.58 -13.63
CA PRO A 499 10.84 -28.70 -14.11
C PRO A 499 10.47 -29.05 -15.55
N LEU A 500 9.21 -28.77 -15.90
CA LEU A 500 8.79 -28.77 -17.29
C LEU A 500 9.19 -27.42 -17.92
N LEU A 501 9.91 -27.47 -19.04
CA LEU A 501 10.23 -26.26 -19.82
C LEU A 501 9.04 -25.91 -20.71
N PHE A 502 8.51 -24.71 -20.56
CA PHE A 502 7.37 -24.24 -21.34
C PHE A 502 7.74 -23.03 -22.17
N SER A 503 7.57 -23.10 -23.50
CA SER A 503 7.85 -21.98 -24.38
C SER A 503 6.57 -21.39 -24.97
N VAL A 504 6.51 -20.06 -25.09
CA VAL A 504 5.42 -19.36 -25.81
C VAL A 504 6.04 -18.76 -27.06
N CYS A 505 5.58 -19.19 -28.23
CA CYS A 505 6.17 -18.83 -29.51
C CYS A 505 5.12 -18.45 -30.55
N GLY A 506 5.54 -17.69 -31.56
CA GLY A 506 4.68 -17.40 -32.72
C GLY A 506 4.39 -18.67 -33.53
N GLU A 507 3.31 -18.66 -34.32
CA GLU A 507 2.86 -19.80 -35.15
C GLU A 507 3.98 -20.37 -36.06
N GLU A 508 4.87 -19.52 -36.56
CA GLU A 508 5.96 -19.88 -37.49
C GLU A 508 7.34 -19.97 -36.80
N GLN A 509 7.40 -19.82 -35.48
CA GLN A 509 8.64 -19.84 -34.71
C GLN A 509 8.86 -21.21 -34.05
N SER A 510 10.11 -21.68 -34.04
CA SER A 510 10.48 -22.85 -33.27
C SER A 510 10.43 -22.56 -31.76
N PRO A 511 9.87 -23.46 -30.94
CA PRO A 511 9.89 -23.32 -29.48
C PRO A 511 11.31 -23.17 -28.94
N ALA A 512 11.50 -22.29 -27.96
CA ALA A 512 12.78 -22.16 -27.29
C ALA A 512 12.99 -23.31 -26.29
N GLY A 513 14.23 -23.75 -26.12
CA GLY A 513 14.61 -24.70 -25.06
C GLY A 513 14.52 -26.17 -25.43
N ASP A 514 14.10 -26.54 -26.64
CA ASP A 514 14.00 -27.95 -27.07
C ASP A 514 15.32 -28.72 -26.88
N LYS A 515 16.42 -28.15 -27.38
CA LYS A 515 17.77 -28.74 -27.25
C LYS A 515 18.25 -28.78 -25.80
N LEU A 516 17.86 -27.80 -24.98
CA LEU A 516 18.26 -27.74 -23.57
C LEU A 516 17.50 -28.79 -22.76
N ALA A 517 16.19 -28.94 -23.02
CA ALA A 517 15.36 -29.98 -22.41
C ALA A 517 15.89 -31.36 -22.76
N GLU A 518 16.27 -31.61 -24.01
CA GLU A 518 16.90 -32.87 -24.44
C GLU A 518 18.23 -33.12 -23.72
N ALA A 519 19.13 -32.13 -23.72
CA ALA A 519 20.44 -32.24 -23.06
C ALA A 519 20.34 -32.52 -21.55
N LEU A 520 19.31 -31.98 -20.89
CA LEU A 520 19.06 -32.16 -19.45
C LEU A 520 18.06 -33.27 -19.12
N SER A 521 17.54 -33.98 -20.13
CA SER A 521 16.47 -34.98 -19.98
C SER A 521 15.24 -34.46 -19.20
N LEU A 522 14.83 -33.23 -19.49
CA LEU A 522 13.65 -32.56 -18.91
C LEU A 522 12.44 -32.69 -19.83
N ARG A 523 11.25 -32.57 -19.25
CA ARG A 523 10.01 -32.47 -20.03
C ARG A 523 9.92 -31.09 -20.67
N ARG A 524 9.32 -31.03 -21.86
CA ARG A 524 9.04 -29.78 -22.55
C ARG A 524 7.61 -29.72 -23.07
N SER A 525 7.11 -28.50 -23.22
CA SER A 525 5.85 -28.19 -23.91
C SER A 525 5.91 -26.76 -24.47
N CYS A 526 4.95 -26.40 -25.31
CA CYS A 526 4.84 -25.05 -25.82
C CYS A 526 3.40 -24.64 -26.12
N ALA A 527 3.17 -23.33 -26.17
CA ALA A 527 2.01 -22.72 -26.78
C ALA A 527 2.44 -21.96 -28.03
N ARG A 528 1.91 -22.35 -29.20
CA ARG A 528 2.02 -21.59 -30.45
C ARG A 528 0.85 -20.64 -30.58
N THR A 529 1.10 -19.36 -30.80
CA THR A 529 0.05 -18.34 -30.67
C THR A 529 0.20 -17.20 -31.66
N THR A 530 -0.92 -16.63 -32.08
CA THR A 530 -0.99 -15.48 -32.99
C THR A 530 -1.17 -14.15 -32.24
N PHE A 531 -0.94 -14.10 -30.91
CA PHE A 531 -1.23 -12.91 -30.09
C PHE A 531 -0.60 -11.60 -30.60
N ARG A 532 0.62 -11.66 -31.17
CA ARG A 532 1.31 -10.49 -31.76
C ARG A 532 0.67 -9.98 -33.05
N CYS A 533 -0.26 -10.73 -33.64
CA CYS A 533 -0.98 -10.35 -34.86
C CYS A 533 -2.34 -9.72 -34.55
N VAL A 534 -2.78 -9.71 -33.28
CA VAL A 534 -4.12 -9.25 -32.88
C VAL A 534 -4.18 -7.73 -32.76
N LEU A 535 -3.13 -7.13 -32.19
CA LEU A 535 -3.04 -5.70 -31.98
C LEU A 535 -2.07 -5.08 -32.99
N LYS A 536 -2.38 -3.88 -33.47
CA LYS A 536 -1.42 -3.02 -34.17
C LYS A 536 -0.51 -2.37 -33.13
N GLU A 537 0.41 -3.16 -32.57
CA GLU A 537 1.26 -2.74 -31.44
C GLU A 537 1.98 -1.42 -31.71
N GLU A 538 2.60 -1.24 -32.88
CA GLU A 538 3.29 0.01 -33.25
C GLU A 538 2.38 1.24 -33.22
N GLU A 539 1.14 1.09 -33.69
CA GLU A 539 0.15 2.18 -33.70
C GLU A 539 -0.32 2.51 -32.28
N ALA A 540 -0.57 1.48 -31.46
CA ALA A 540 -0.94 1.64 -30.06
C ALA A 540 0.21 2.25 -29.24
N GLU A 541 1.45 1.79 -29.41
CA GLU A 541 2.63 2.34 -28.74
C GLU A 541 2.87 3.80 -29.11
N ARG A 542 2.73 4.15 -30.40
CA ARG A 542 2.86 5.54 -30.86
C ARG A 542 1.82 6.45 -30.22
N VAL A 543 0.57 6.01 -30.12
CA VAL A 543 -0.54 6.84 -29.60
C VAL A 543 -0.50 6.94 -28.07
N PHE A 544 -0.37 5.81 -27.38
CA PHE A 544 -0.50 5.77 -25.93
C PHE A 544 0.84 5.97 -25.20
N LEU A 545 1.96 5.58 -25.81
CA LEU A 545 3.27 5.57 -25.16
C LEU A 545 4.28 6.50 -25.83
N GLY A 546 3.89 7.29 -26.83
CA GLY A 546 4.81 8.05 -27.70
C GLY A 546 5.79 9.00 -26.98
N GLY A 547 5.49 9.40 -25.74
CA GLY A 547 6.39 10.21 -24.89
C GLY A 547 7.48 9.42 -24.15
N MET A 548 7.54 8.09 -24.31
CA MET A 548 8.43 7.20 -23.55
C MET A 548 9.62 6.71 -24.39
N GLY A 549 10.73 6.41 -23.73
CA GLY A 549 11.90 5.78 -24.38
C GLY A 549 11.55 4.42 -25.01
N GLU A 550 12.21 4.07 -26.11
CA GLU A 550 11.96 2.83 -26.87
C GLU A 550 12.03 1.56 -26.01
N ASN A 551 13.05 1.44 -25.16
CA ASN A 551 13.20 0.30 -24.24
C ASN A 551 12.01 0.16 -23.27
N ARG A 552 11.49 1.28 -22.76
CA ARG A 552 10.34 1.28 -21.82
C ARG A 552 9.02 0.93 -22.48
N ARG A 553 8.89 1.16 -23.80
CA ARG A 553 7.68 0.84 -24.58
C ARG A 553 7.61 -0.62 -25.00
N LYS A 554 8.78 -1.23 -25.22
CA LYS A 554 8.88 -2.58 -25.76
C LYS A 554 8.06 -3.58 -24.95
N ASN A 555 7.28 -4.40 -25.66
CA ASN A 555 6.42 -5.46 -25.11
C ASN A 555 5.35 -4.97 -24.11
N PHE A 556 5.05 -3.68 -24.02
CA PHE A 556 4.09 -3.15 -23.04
C PHE A 556 2.73 -3.84 -23.08
N PHE A 557 2.15 -3.96 -24.29
CA PHE A 557 0.84 -4.58 -24.49
C PHE A 557 0.88 -6.10 -24.36
N THR A 558 2.03 -6.71 -24.59
CA THR A 558 2.19 -8.17 -24.60
C THR A 558 2.81 -8.75 -23.33
N ALA A 559 3.22 -7.93 -22.37
CA ALA A 559 4.00 -8.37 -21.22
C ALA A 559 3.31 -9.49 -20.42
N LEU A 560 1.98 -9.41 -20.28
CA LEU A 560 1.18 -10.40 -19.55
C LEU A 560 0.97 -11.71 -20.32
N ALA A 561 1.11 -11.67 -21.65
CA ALA A 561 0.72 -12.79 -22.51
C ALA A 561 1.49 -14.07 -22.18
N PRO A 562 2.83 -14.09 -22.04
CA PRO A 562 3.56 -15.33 -21.77
C PRO A 562 3.10 -16.06 -20.50
N CYS A 563 2.85 -15.33 -19.41
CA CYS A 563 2.37 -15.90 -18.15
C CYS A 563 0.94 -16.48 -18.31
N ALA A 564 0.03 -15.75 -18.96
CA ALA A 564 -1.34 -16.21 -19.16
C ALA A 564 -1.47 -17.39 -20.13
N HIS A 565 -0.57 -17.50 -21.12
CA HIS A 565 -0.55 -18.62 -22.07
C HIS A 565 -0.17 -19.95 -21.40
N VAL A 566 0.48 -19.92 -20.23
CA VAL A 566 0.76 -21.11 -19.42
C VAL A 566 -0.51 -21.67 -18.77
N ALA A 567 -1.50 -20.84 -18.45
CA ALA A 567 -2.62 -21.23 -17.60
C ALA A 567 -3.46 -22.41 -18.13
N PRO A 568 -3.86 -22.45 -19.42
CA PRO A 568 -4.54 -23.61 -20.00
C PRO A 568 -3.77 -24.93 -19.83
N TYR A 569 -2.47 -24.93 -20.13
CA TYR A 569 -1.63 -26.11 -20.00
C TYR A 569 -1.43 -26.51 -18.54
N ALA A 570 -1.18 -25.51 -17.68
CA ALA A 570 -1.01 -25.70 -16.25
C ALA A 570 -2.25 -26.36 -15.62
N PHE A 571 -3.45 -25.94 -16.02
CA PHE A 571 -4.67 -26.57 -15.56
C PHE A 571 -4.80 -28.03 -16.03
N LEU A 572 -4.60 -28.30 -17.32
CA LEU A 572 -4.76 -29.64 -17.90
C LEU A 572 -3.73 -30.65 -17.38
N GLN A 573 -2.51 -30.19 -17.11
CA GLN A 573 -1.41 -31.04 -16.64
C GLN A 573 -1.20 -30.99 -15.13
N ASN A 574 -2.09 -30.30 -14.42
CA ASN A 574 -2.00 -30.10 -12.98
C ASN A 574 -0.63 -29.54 -12.52
N MET A 575 -0.21 -28.40 -13.10
CA MET A 575 0.99 -27.67 -12.71
C MET A 575 0.71 -26.79 -11.48
N THR A 576 1.49 -26.93 -10.41
CA THR A 576 1.26 -26.21 -9.16
C THR A 576 2.12 -24.96 -9.02
N ASP A 577 3.34 -24.97 -9.57
CA ASP A 577 4.32 -23.89 -9.46
C ASP A 577 4.73 -23.40 -10.85
N ILE A 578 4.55 -22.10 -11.11
CA ILE A 578 4.94 -21.45 -12.36
C ILE A 578 6.13 -20.53 -12.07
N CYS A 579 7.31 -20.89 -12.59
CA CYS A 579 8.54 -20.13 -12.44
C CYS A 579 8.78 -19.25 -13.66
N LEU A 580 8.93 -17.95 -13.44
CA LEU A 580 9.20 -16.96 -14.46
C LEU A 580 10.71 -16.61 -14.53
N PRO A 581 11.24 -16.24 -15.71
CA PRO A 581 12.62 -15.75 -15.86
C PRO A 581 12.89 -14.50 -15.03
N SER A 582 14.01 -14.44 -14.29
CA SER A 582 14.38 -13.26 -13.47
C SER A 582 15.26 -12.26 -14.22
N ALA A 583 14.69 -11.16 -14.69
CA ALA A 583 15.44 -10.09 -15.36
C ALA A 583 15.52 -8.83 -14.47
N GLU A 584 16.43 -8.81 -13.49
CA GLU A 584 16.74 -7.57 -12.77
C GLU A 584 17.40 -6.54 -13.71
N GLY A 585 16.93 -5.29 -13.64
CA GLY A 585 17.62 -4.15 -14.25
C GLY A 585 17.36 -3.89 -15.73
N THR A 586 16.40 -4.57 -16.37
CA THR A 586 15.97 -4.21 -17.75
C THR A 586 14.83 -3.19 -17.69
N GLU A 587 15.08 -1.99 -18.24
CA GLU A 587 14.05 -0.95 -18.36
C GLU A 587 12.99 -1.39 -19.39
N GLY A 588 11.85 -1.94 -18.93
CA GLY A 588 10.74 -2.39 -19.80
C GLY A 588 9.56 -2.98 -19.02
N ALA A 589 8.39 -3.12 -19.67
CA ALA A 589 7.12 -3.57 -19.06
C ALA A 589 7.08 -5.02 -18.52
N GLU A 590 8.16 -5.77 -18.70
CA GLU A 590 8.32 -7.15 -18.23
C GLU A 590 8.89 -7.20 -16.80
N GLN A 591 8.41 -6.34 -15.90
CA GLN A 591 8.91 -6.33 -14.53
C GLN A 591 8.37 -7.50 -13.69
N PRO A 592 9.21 -8.05 -12.79
CA PRO A 592 8.87 -9.16 -11.92
C PRO A 592 7.53 -9.03 -11.17
N ARG A 593 7.23 -7.83 -10.69
CA ARG A 593 6.07 -7.55 -9.85
C ARG A 593 4.75 -7.63 -10.60
N ILE A 594 4.71 -7.24 -11.88
CA ILE A 594 3.50 -7.31 -12.71
C ILE A 594 3.13 -8.77 -12.97
N LEU A 595 4.11 -9.59 -13.35
CA LEU A 595 3.85 -10.98 -13.72
C LEU A 595 3.60 -11.88 -12.51
N THR A 596 4.32 -11.67 -11.40
CA THR A 596 4.11 -12.43 -10.15
C THR A 596 2.84 -12.01 -9.40
N ALA A 597 2.25 -10.86 -9.72
CA ALA A 597 0.94 -10.47 -9.21
C ALA A 597 -0.20 -11.28 -9.85
N MET A 598 0.00 -11.82 -11.07
CA MET A 598 -1.01 -12.63 -11.73
C MET A 598 -1.16 -13.98 -11.03
N SER A 599 -2.39 -14.36 -10.70
CA SER A 599 -2.71 -15.68 -10.16
C SER A 599 -3.83 -16.31 -10.98
N PHE A 600 -3.84 -17.64 -11.05
CA PHE A 600 -4.86 -18.39 -11.76
C PHE A 600 -4.89 -19.84 -11.27
N CYS A 601 -6.07 -20.47 -11.29
CA CYS A 601 -6.24 -21.91 -11.07
C CYS A 601 -5.60 -22.45 -9.78
N GLY A 602 -5.41 -21.64 -8.73
CA GLY A 602 -4.67 -22.04 -7.52
C GLY A 602 -3.16 -22.24 -7.70
N CYS A 603 -2.58 -21.95 -8.88
CA CYS A 603 -1.14 -22.06 -9.12
C CYS A 603 -0.37 -20.97 -8.37
N ARG A 604 0.86 -21.30 -7.93
CA ARG A 604 1.81 -20.33 -7.38
C ARG A 604 2.71 -19.81 -8.50
N VAL A 605 2.50 -18.55 -8.91
CA VAL A 605 3.38 -17.84 -9.85
C VAL A 605 4.49 -17.16 -9.07
N ARG A 606 5.75 -17.38 -9.45
CA ARG A 606 6.93 -16.85 -8.74
C ARG A 606 8.11 -16.60 -9.68
N GLN A 607 9.09 -15.89 -9.15
CA GLN A 607 10.32 -15.53 -9.85
C GLN A 607 11.47 -15.42 -8.85
N GLU A 608 12.66 -15.80 -9.28
CA GLU A 608 13.87 -15.82 -8.45
C GLU A 608 14.52 -14.43 -8.39
N ASN A 609 14.06 -13.56 -7.48
CA ASN A 609 14.45 -12.13 -7.43
C ASN A 609 15.66 -11.84 -6.51
N CYS A 610 16.60 -12.79 -6.35
CA CYS A 610 17.69 -12.66 -5.37
C CYS A 610 19.08 -12.46 -6.00
N PHE A 611 19.19 -12.43 -7.32
CA PHE A 611 20.49 -12.42 -8.00
C PHE A 611 20.51 -11.44 -9.18
N SER A 612 21.51 -10.57 -9.18
CA SER A 612 21.86 -9.73 -10.32
C SER A 612 22.24 -10.59 -11.53
N GLN A 613 22.17 -10.03 -12.75
CA GLN A 613 22.56 -10.75 -13.96
C GLN A 613 23.96 -11.39 -13.87
N ARG A 614 24.92 -10.70 -13.23
CA ARG A 614 26.27 -11.23 -13.03
C ARG A 614 26.29 -12.43 -12.09
N GLU A 615 25.53 -12.38 -11.00
CA GLU A 615 25.41 -13.49 -10.05
C GLU A 615 24.70 -14.69 -10.67
N GLN A 616 23.66 -14.46 -11.49
CA GLN A 616 23.00 -15.54 -12.25
C GLN A 616 23.97 -16.23 -13.21
N ILE A 617 24.82 -15.46 -13.91
CA ILE A 617 25.87 -16.00 -14.78
C ILE A 617 26.89 -16.80 -13.97
N LEU A 618 27.31 -16.29 -12.80
CA LEU A 618 28.24 -17.01 -11.91
C LEU A 618 27.66 -18.34 -11.46
N GLN A 619 26.39 -18.38 -11.02
CA GLN A 619 25.71 -19.60 -10.60
C GLN A 619 25.58 -20.62 -11.75
N ILE A 620 25.24 -20.15 -12.96
CA ILE A 620 25.28 -21.00 -14.16
C ILE A 620 26.67 -21.54 -14.39
N SER A 621 27.71 -20.72 -14.19
CA SER A 621 29.09 -21.12 -14.44
C SER A 621 29.65 -22.14 -13.45
N GLU A 622 29.16 -22.11 -12.21
CA GLU A 622 29.52 -23.05 -11.14
C GLU A 622 28.98 -24.46 -11.44
N ASN A 623 27.86 -24.56 -12.17
CA ASN A 623 27.30 -25.84 -12.61
C ASN A 623 27.82 -26.21 -14.01
N ARG A 624 28.97 -26.90 -14.06
CA ARG A 624 29.66 -27.26 -15.32
C ARG A 624 28.78 -28.06 -16.30
N ASP A 625 28.00 -29.00 -15.81
CA ASP A 625 27.17 -29.87 -16.66
C ASP A 625 26.03 -29.07 -17.28
N PHE A 626 25.37 -28.23 -16.47
CA PHE A 626 24.33 -27.31 -16.96
C PHE A 626 24.89 -26.29 -17.94
N MET A 627 26.05 -25.69 -17.64
CA MET A 627 26.70 -24.73 -18.53
C MET A 627 27.05 -25.37 -19.89
N GLN A 628 27.61 -26.58 -19.90
CA GLN A 628 27.92 -27.28 -21.16
C GLN A 628 26.66 -27.62 -21.96
N ALA A 629 25.60 -28.05 -21.29
CA ALA A 629 24.30 -28.27 -21.92
C ALA A 629 23.77 -26.97 -22.54
N LEU A 630 23.81 -25.86 -21.80
CA LEU A 630 23.34 -24.55 -22.25
C LEU A 630 24.14 -24.00 -23.44
N LEU A 631 25.47 -24.08 -23.40
CA LEU A 631 26.36 -23.60 -24.48
C LEU A 631 26.14 -24.35 -25.80
N ARG A 632 25.76 -25.64 -25.75
CA ARG A 632 25.47 -26.46 -26.93
C ARG A 632 24.04 -26.30 -27.44
N SER A 633 23.12 -25.78 -26.62
CA SER A 633 21.69 -25.80 -26.88
C SER A 633 21.06 -24.42 -27.14
N ASP A 634 21.64 -23.34 -26.62
CA ASP A 634 21.12 -21.98 -26.76
C ASP A 634 22.23 -20.99 -27.14
N GLU A 635 22.20 -20.53 -28.40
CA GLU A 635 23.20 -19.60 -28.95
C GLU A 635 23.13 -18.21 -28.31
N ALA A 636 21.94 -17.76 -27.90
CA ALA A 636 21.74 -16.45 -27.27
C ALA A 636 22.31 -16.46 -25.84
N ALA A 637 22.07 -17.54 -25.09
CA ALA A 637 22.69 -17.76 -23.79
C ALA A 637 24.22 -17.90 -23.91
N ALA A 638 24.71 -18.63 -24.92
CA ALA A 638 26.14 -18.78 -25.16
C ALA A 638 26.84 -17.45 -25.46
N LYS A 639 26.25 -16.60 -26.30
CA LYS A 639 26.79 -15.26 -26.59
C LYS A 639 26.82 -14.36 -25.36
N ALA A 640 25.84 -14.46 -24.47
CA ALA A 640 25.80 -13.68 -23.23
C ALA A 640 26.85 -14.17 -22.21
N LEU A 641 27.08 -15.48 -22.12
CA LEU A 641 28.12 -16.07 -21.26
C LEU A 641 29.55 -15.77 -21.72
N GLN A 642 29.77 -15.50 -23.02
CA GLN A 642 31.09 -15.12 -23.55
C GLN A 642 31.48 -13.65 -23.34
N ARG A 643 30.51 -12.80 -22.97
CA ARG A 643 30.70 -11.35 -22.78
C ARG A 643 31.06 -10.96 -21.34
N VAL A 644 31.01 -11.91 -20.42
CA VAL A 644 31.33 -11.78 -18.99
C VAL A 644 32.57 -12.60 -18.70
#